data_AF-A0A932K155-F1
#
_entry.id   AF-A0A932K155-F1
#
_cell.length_a   1.000
_cell.length_b   1.000
_cell.length_c   1.000
_cell.angle_alpha   90.00
_cell.angle_beta   90.00
_cell.angle_gamma   90.00
#
_symmetry.space_group_name_H-M   'P 1'
#
loop_
_entity.id
_entity.type
_entity.pdbx_description
1 polymer ?
#
loop_
_entity_poly.entity_id
_entity_poly.type
_entity_poly.pdbx_seq_one_letter_code
_entity_poly.pdbx_strand_id
1 'polypeptide(L)'
;MLDQIKTILRTRLKDNWLLVGLGLLLMLYYGSFLLSSPKYEVYALRAGVANNLKKSSFIQNAKGKIDIAWVYWLIKKGNTIVLVDSGFTGKQDIKRWRVKKYVRPDILLSQIGIAPEFVSDIILTNGHWDRAGGIHLFPNAKVWIQKGEYMDGGYFSKQSNKKSYRKDIQSYLDKLNKEGRLKLLNGSSIVKKGIKCELVGTHTNHSQAVVVNSVNGKIVLAGSEVYFYENLDKDIPIHPAVFPEKNKQWMKKAVKLVSRKEFVVPSYDPKVFEVFDTVSSGIVKITKETNVAKDGNKKALIKTKDPGLVKGQGNDLLNETEELNLVKFARSALSQYSIDQNASIKIPSELKNIEKYSNQVFVTLRNNGELLGCQSSKGNNLPVNLLRALKSAMNDKRFKSYNPSEFNNVTIEVFVLLDEIEISDKSYRNVERSVDIGRDSIRVQRGNKGATFVNDVPITHNWSFEYAIYKLLKKARLITKEQEADDRSKQKKLVEEMLQDPELKFYKIPTIQLLESQDQSRVIELYRGNVLVGVDEVSEKSLMESLKLSAKWLLNAMNEDGSKVYLWQPSENKFLRSGNLVRQLATTGVMGDLAELLQNNKLREATKANLAYHLSKDYVEDKSNGIGYISEDAKEITVNIGTAAFAIMAILKSGEDKKYASQLQHLIKFILTRQKEDGSFDVYYPSGSVDPKRAYKSQRYYAGEALLALMYLYEKTKDNKYLEVVEKAFPYYRDFYRKDKNASSIPWLTQAYFKAYQATKNSDYAEFIFEMTSDLLSHQTMSASSLPDKIGYFDSGNSWSAGVYLEGIADAYELARMLQRDKLEQKYRESIIFGMRYLLQVQFKGNNMFYVKDKKMADGGYRSTVLNNEIRIDSMQHCANAIMKALKVVTNWQPITINQSK
;
A
#
# COMPACT_ATOMS: atom_id res chain seq x y z
N MET A 1 -56.87 5.51 27.65
CA MET A 1 -55.49 5.01 27.49
C MET A 1 -54.56 5.41 28.64
N LEU A 2 -54.33 6.70 28.93
CA LEU A 2 -53.44 7.15 30.02
C LEU A 2 -53.82 6.60 31.42
N ASP A 3 -55.10 6.51 31.77
CA ASP A 3 -55.49 6.03 33.10
C ASP A 3 -55.50 4.49 33.26
N GLN A 4 -55.62 3.74 32.16
CA GLN A 4 -55.35 2.30 32.15
C GLN A 4 -53.87 2.02 32.43
N ILE A 5 -52.97 2.84 31.87
CA ILE A 5 -51.52 2.75 32.14
C ILE A 5 -51.21 3.06 33.61
N LYS A 6 -51.84 4.06 34.22
CA LYS A 6 -51.70 4.37 35.66
C LYS A 6 -52.15 3.23 36.56
N THR A 7 -53.21 2.51 36.19
CA THR A 7 -53.76 1.40 36.99
C THR A 7 -52.85 0.18 36.96
N ILE A 8 -52.25 -0.14 35.81
CA ILE A 8 -51.29 -1.25 35.66
C ILE A 8 -49.97 -0.97 36.39
N LEU A 9 -49.53 0.30 36.43
CA LEU A 9 -48.30 0.68 37.13
C LEU A 9 -48.44 0.64 38.67
N ARG A 10 -49.64 0.86 39.22
CA ARG A 10 -49.87 0.84 40.69
C ARG A 10 -49.85 -0.55 41.33
N THR A 11 -50.09 -1.63 40.57
CA THR A 11 -50.21 -3.00 41.11
C THR A 11 -49.01 -3.90 40.85
N ARG A 12 -47.99 -3.46 40.10
CA ARG A 12 -46.77 -4.25 39.79
C ARG A 12 -45.42 -3.61 40.14
N LEU A 13 -45.42 -2.48 40.86
CA LEU A 13 -44.20 -1.76 41.24
C LEU A 13 -44.00 -1.67 42.77
N LYS A 14 -43.83 -2.82 43.43
CA LYS A 14 -43.22 -2.87 44.78
C LYS A 14 -41.79 -3.41 44.78
N ASP A 15 -41.46 -4.38 43.91
CA ASP A 15 -40.24 -5.19 44.10
C ASP A 15 -39.16 -5.07 43.01
N ASN A 16 -39.19 -4.06 42.13
CA ASN A 16 -38.23 -3.99 41.01
C ASN A 16 -37.80 -2.56 40.58
N TRP A 17 -37.23 -1.81 41.53
CA TRP A 17 -36.58 -0.51 41.26
C TRP A 17 -35.44 -0.58 40.23
N LEU A 18 -34.74 -1.74 40.13
CA LEU A 18 -33.67 -1.95 39.15
C LEU A 18 -34.15 -1.85 37.70
N LEU A 19 -35.33 -2.40 37.39
CA LEU A 19 -35.89 -2.41 36.03
C LEU A 19 -36.39 -1.02 35.60
N VAL A 20 -36.93 -0.23 36.53
CA VAL A 20 -37.30 1.18 36.26
C VAL A 20 -36.04 2.03 36.03
N GLY A 21 -34.98 1.80 36.82
CA GLY A 21 -33.66 2.41 36.61
C GLY A 21 -33.06 2.08 35.24
N LEU A 22 -33.07 0.80 34.84
CA LEU A 22 -32.62 0.38 33.50
C LEU A 22 -33.49 1.00 32.39
N GLY A 23 -34.81 1.06 32.56
CA GLY A 23 -35.73 1.66 31.58
C GLY A 23 -35.47 3.15 31.36
N LEU A 24 -35.23 3.90 32.42
CA LEU A 24 -34.87 5.33 32.35
C LEU A 24 -33.47 5.54 31.75
N LEU A 25 -32.49 4.71 32.11
CA LEU A 25 -31.16 4.72 31.48
C LEU A 25 -31.24 4.41 29.98
N LEU A 26 -32.04 3.43 29.57
CA LEU A 26 -32.29 3.12 28.16
C LEU A 26 -32.99 4.28 27.44
N MET A 27 -34.01 4.91 28.03
CA MET A 27 -34.66 6.08 27.41
C MET A 27 -33.71 7.29 27.29
N LEU A 28 -32.86 7.55 28.30
CA LEU A 28 -31.84 8.60 28.23
C LEU A 28 -30.75 8.28 27.18
N TYR A 29 -30.34 7.02 27.08
CA TYR A 29 -29.37 6.56 26.09
C TYR A 29 -29.91 6.67 24.65
N TYR A 30 -31.13 6.20 24.39
CA TYR A 30 -31.78 6.32 23.08
C TYR A 30 -32.17 7.77 22.72
N GLY A 31 -32.61 8.56 23.69
CA GLY A 31 -32.88 10.00 23.52
C GLY A 31 -31.62 10.78 23.12
N SER A 32 -30.48 10.48 23.76
CA SER A 32 -29.17 11.03 23.41
C SER A 32 -28.76 10.68 21.98
N PHE A 33 -29.08 9.46 21.53
CA PHE A 33 -28.76 9.00 20.17
C PHE A 33 -29.55 9.78 19.09
N LEU A 34 -30.85 10.01 19.31
CA LEU A 34 -31.73 10.77 18.41
C LEU A 34 -31.37 12.27 18.30
N LEU A 35 -30.90 12.87 19.40
CA LEU A 35 -30.52 14.29 19.44
C LEU A 35 -29.16 14.60 18.79
N SER A 36 -28.31 13.60 18.54
CA SER A 36 -27.01 13.82 17.91
C SER A 36 -27.13 14.50 16.53
N SER A 37 -26.33 15.56 16.32
CA SER A 37 -26.24 16.21 15.00
C SER A 37 -25.33 15.38 14.07
N PRO A 38 -25.67 15.26 12.78
CA PRO A 38 -24.80 14.63 11.79
C PRO A 38 -23.39 15.20 11.83
N LYS A 39 -22.41 14.31 12.05
CA LYS A 39 -21.00 14.57 11.83
C LYS A 39 -20.67 14.34 10.36
N TYR A 40 -20.11 15.34 9.69
CA TYR A 40 -19.72 15.31 8.28
C TYR A 40 -18.20 15.08 8.10
N GLU A 41 -17.83 14.56 6.94
CA GLU A 41 -16.48 14.70 6.39
C GLU A 41 -16.38 16.05 5.68
N VAL A 42 -15.23 16.73 5.79
CA VAL A 42 -15.02 18.03 5.16
C VAL A 42 -13.66 18.02 4.45
N TYR A 43 -13.59 18.57 3.24
CA TYR A 43 -12.41 18.59 2.38
C TYR A 43 -12.16 19.99 1.84
N ALA A 44 -10.91 20.36 1.62
CA ALA A 44 -10.52 21.56 0.88
C ALA A 44 -9.99 21.19 -0.51
N LEU A 45 -10.41 21.94 -1.53
CA LEU A 45 -10.19 21.67 -2.95
C LEU A 45 -9.43 22.85 -3.57
N ARG A 46 -8.26 22.59 -4.16
CA ARG A 46 -7.38 23.59 -4.78
C ARG A 46 -7.60 23.69 -6.28
N ALA A 47 -8.38 24.68 -6.72
CA ALA A 47 -8.56 24.97 -8.15
C ALA A 47 -7.27 25.39 -8.86
N GLY A 48 -6.26 25.88 -8.15
CA GLY A 48 -4.98 26.32 -8.72
C GLY A 48 -4.21 27.22 -7.77
N VAL A 49 -3.05 27.72 -8.21
CA VAL A 49 -2.18 28.62 -7.43
C VAL A 49 -1.73 29.83 -8.23
N ALA A 50 -1.46 30.95 -7.59
CA ALA A 50 -0.80 32.11 -8.22
C ALA A 50 0.23 32.70 -7.26
N ASN A 51 1.38 33.06 -7.83
CA ASN A 51 2.58 33.37 -7.06
C ASN A 51 2.99 34.83 -7.25
N ASN A 52 3.75 35.38 -6.29
CA ASN A 52 4.32 36.73 -6.32
C ASN A 52 3.27 37.86 -6.48
N LEU A 53 2.06 37.66 -5.95
CA LEU A 53 1.03 38.69 -5.89
C LEU A 53 1.38 39.74 -4.81
N LYS A 54 0.82 40.95 -4.92
CA LYS A 54 1.07 42.01 -3.93
C LYS A 54 0.36 41.64 -2.62
N LYS A 55 1.09 41.46 -1.52
CA LYS A 55 0.52 41.01 -0.24
C LYS A 55 -0.55 41.97 0.31
N SER A 56 -0.34 43.27 0.09
CA SER A 56 -1.32 44.31 0.43
C SER A 56 -2.67 44.14 -0.27
N SER A 57 -2.80 43.36 -1.36
CA SER A 57 -4.09 43.12 -2.01
C SER A 57 -4.98 42.13 -1.25
N PHE A 58 -4.42 41.43 -0.24
CA PHE A 58 -5.10 40.36 0.50
C PHE A 58 -5.13 40.60 2.00
N ILE A 59 -4.12 41.26 2.57
CA ILE A 59 -4.00 41.54 4.01
C ILE A 59 -3.80 43.06 4.19
N GLN A 60 -4.57 43.70 5.06
CA GLN A 60 -4.46 45.15 5.28
C GLN A 60 -3.06 45.53 5.79
N ASN A 61 -2.55 46.66 5.29
CA ASN A 61 -1.25 47.25 5.66
C ASN A 61 0.00 46.34 5.47
N ALA A 62 -0.15 45.18 4.83
CA ALA A 62 0.95 44.23 4.63
C ALA A 62 1.86 44.63 3.45
N LYS A 63 3.18 44.64 3.68
CA LYS A 63 4.21 44.83 2.64
C LYS A 63 4.66 43.50 2.04
N GLY A 64 5.29 43.55 0.87
CA GLY A 64 5.91 42.38 0.21
C GLY A 64 5.00 41.61 -0.74
N LYS A 65 5.37 40.35 -0.99
CA LYS A 65 4.73 39.42 -1.92
C LYS A 65 4.06 38.26 -1.18
N ILE A 66 3.08 37.62 -1.83
CA ILE A 66 2.40 36.43 -1.31
C ILE A 66 2.00 35.50 -2.46
N ASP A 67 1.99 34.20 -2.15
CA ASP A 67 1.49 33.12 -3.00
C ASP A 67 0.13 32.67 -2.48
N ILE A 68 -0.79 32.36 -3.39
CA ILE A 68 -2.20 32.05 -3.06
C ILE A 68 -2.63 30.75 -3.72
N ALA A 69 -3.59 30.07 -3.10
CA ALA A 69 -4.30 28.91 -3.65
C ALA A 69 -5.79 29.21 -3.74
N TRP A 70 -6.49 28.91 -4.84
CA TRP A 70 -7.95 29.06 -4.87
C TRP A 70 -8.61 27.88 -4.16
N VAL A 71 -9.19 28.13 -2.98
CA VAL A 71 -9.81 27.10 -2.13
C VAL A 71 -11.32 27.27 -2.07
N TYR A 72 -12.02 26.18 -2.36
CA TYR A 72 -13.41 25.93 -1.98
C TYR A 72 -13.48 24.54 -1.33
N TRP A 73 -14.66 24.16 -0.82
CA TRP A 73 -14.76 23.02 0.07
C TRP A 73 -15.88 22.07 -0.29
N LEU A 74 -15.72 20.81 0.11
CA LEU A 74 -16.73 19.77 0.02
C LEU A 74 -17.09 19.30 1.43
N ILE A 75 -18.39 19.23 1.72
CA ILE A 75 -18.96 18.61 2.92
C ILE A 75 -19.71 17.34 2.46
N LYS A 76 -19.38 16.20 3.06
CA LYS A 76 -19.88 14.89 2.63
C LYS A 76 -20.38 14.06 3.82
N LYS A 77 -21.53 13.41 3.67
CA LYS A 77 -21.99 12.31 4.55
C LYS A 77 -22.96 11.40 3.79
N GLY A 78 -22.53 10.17 3.48
CA GLY A 78 -23.30 9.26 2.63
C GLY A 78 -23.65 9.93 1.30
N ASN A 79 -24.93 9.92 0.93
CA ASN A 79 -25.43 10.57 -0.29
C ASN A 79 -25.62 12.09 -0.17
N THR A 80 -25.36 12.70 1.00
CA THR A 80 -25.36 14.16 1.15
C THR A 80 -24.00 14.71 0.72
N ILE A 81 -23.98 15.41 -0.42
CA ILE A 81 -22.78 16.01 -1.03
C ILE A 81 -23.09 17.50 -1.21
N VAL A 82 -22.40 18.33 -0.42
CA VAL A 82 -22.61 19.78 -0.38
C VAL A 82 -21.29 20.49 -0.67
N LEU A 83 -21.25 21.30 -1.72
CA LEU A 83 -20.12 22.21 -1.95
C LEU A 83 -20.30 23.49 -1.12
N VAL A 84 -19.20 24.05 -0.64
CA VAL A 84 -19.13 25.43 -0.13
C VAL A 84 -18.22 26.20 -1.08
N ASP A 85 -18.83 27.15 -1.79
CA ASP A 85 -18.37 27.73 -3.05
C ASP A 85 -18.23 26.69 -4.18
N SER A 86 -18.46 27.14 -5.41
CA SER A 86 -18.43 26.33 -6.64
C SER A 86 -17.18 26.53 -7.49
N GLY A 87 -16.27 27.40 -7.06
CA GLY A 87 -15.12 27.84 -7.86
C GLY A 87 -15.52 28.68 -9.08
N PHE A 88 -14.76 28.53 -10.17
CA PHE A 88 -14.92 29.28 -11.42
C PHE A 88 -14.64 28.40 -12.65
N THR A 89 -14.82 28.96 -13.85
CA THR A 89 -14.37 28.34 -15.13
C THR A 89 -13.77 29.34 -16.12
N GLY A 90 -13.77 30.65 -15.80
CA GLY A 90 -13.43 31.73 -16.72
C GLY A 90 -11.97 31.73 -17.15
N LYS A 91 -11.70 31.38 -18.42
CA LYS A 91 -10.34 31.44 -19.03
C LYS A 91 -9.69 32.82 -18.92
N GLN A 92 -10.49 33.90 -18.99
CA GLN A 92 -10.00 35.27 -18.80
C GLN A 92 -9.51 35.52 -17.37
N ASP A 93 -10.19 34.97 -16.36
CA ASP A 93 -9.80 35.11 -14.96
C ASP A 93 -8.55 34.30 -14.63
N ILE A 94 -8.47 33.06 -15.15
CA ILE A 94 -7.27 32.21 -15.10
C ILE A 94 -6.05 32.98 -15.63
N LYS A 95 -6.19 33.64 -16.79
CA LYS A 95 -5.12 34.46 -17.40
C LYS A 95 -4.82 35.72 -16.59
N ARG A 96 -5.86 36.47 -16.17
CA ARG A 96 -5.74 37.73 -15.41
C ARG A 96 -5.00 37.54 -14.09
N TRP A 97 -5.32 36.48 -13.36
CA TRP A 97 -4.72 36.15 -12.07
C TRP A 97 -3.48 35.25 -12.16
N ARG A 98 -3.06 34.89 -13.39
CA ARG A 98 -1.88 34.04 -13.67
C ARG A 98 -1.94 32.69 -12.94
N VAL A 99 -3.13 32.09 -12.93
CA VAL A 99 -3.41 30.85 -12.20
C VAL A 99 -2.66 29.68 -12.86
N LYS A 100 -1.70 29.12 -12.14
CA LYS A 100 -0.93 27.94 -12.51
C LYS A 100 -1.58 26.68 -11.97
N LYS A 101 -1.34 25.55 -12.65
CA LYS A 101 -1.87 24.22 -12.31
C LYS A 101 -3.39 24.24 -12.08
N TYR A 102 -4.11 24.97 -12.95
CA TYR A 102 -5.55 25.14 -12.81
C TYR A 102 -6.30 23.83 -13.10
N VAL A 103 -7.20 23.41 -12.21
CA VAL A 103 -8.08 22.25 -12.37
C VAL A 103 -9.52 22.69 -12.12
N ARG A 104 -10.45 22.28 -13.00
CA ARG A 104 -11.85 22.68 -12.93
C ARG A 104 -12.57 22.00 -11.74
N PRO A 105 -13.51 22.66 -11.04
CA PRO A 105 -14.12 22.13 -9.81
C PRO A 105 -14.77 20.74 -9.90
N ASP A 106 -15.45 20.44 -11.00
CA ASP A 106 -16.01 19.12 -11.33
C ASP A 106 -14.92 18.05 -11.52
N ILE A 107 -13.82 18.41 -12.20
CA ILE A 107 -12.69 17.50 -12.41
C ILE A 107 -12.00 17.20 -11.08
N LEU A 108 -11.86 18.18 -10.17
CA LEU A 108 -11.39 17.93 -8.80
C LEU A 108 -12.32 16.98 -8.04
N LEU A 109 -13.65 17.14 -8.10
CA LEU A 109 -14.56 16.17 -7.50
C LEU A 109 -14.45 14.76 -8.10
N SER A 110 -14.19 14.65 -9.40
CA SER A 110 -13.99 13.35 -10.06
C SER A 110 -12.76 12.58 -9.54
N GLN A 111 -11.71 13.28 -9.08
CA GLN A 111 -10.51 12.65 -8.49
C GLN A 111 -10.81 11.87 -7.19
N ILE A 112 -11.94 12.17 -6.53
CA ILE A 112 -12.44 11.46 -5.34
C ILE A 112 -13.76 10.72 -5.63
N GLY A 113 -14.05 10.43 -6.91
CA GLY A 113 -15.17 9.60 -7.34
C GLY A 113 -16.55 10.28 -7.25
N ILE A 114 -16.62 11.61 -7.18
CA ILE A 114 -17.89 12.36 -7.11
C ILE A 114 -18.21 12.94 -8.49
N ALA A 115 -19.24 12.41 -9.13
CA ALA A 115 -19.81 12.96 -10.35
C ALA A 115 -20.57 14.28 -10.04
N PRO A 116 -20.52 15.30 -10.91
CA PRO A 116 -21.15 16.61 -10.63
C PRO A 116 -22.68 16.55 -10.43
N GLU A 117 -23.33 15.56 -11.03
CA GLU A 117 -24.76 15.26 -10.92
C GLU A 117 -25.15 14.81 -9.51
N PHE A 118 -24.19 14.31 -8.71
CA PHE A 118 -24.42 13.88 -7.32
C PHE A 118 -24.24 15.01 -6.30
N VAL A 119 -23.80 16.20 -6.70
CA VAL A 119 -23.76 17.37 -5.80
C VAL A 119 -25.19 17.82 -5.51
N SER A 120 -25.69 17.49 -4.32
CA SER A 120 -27.05 17.79 -3.89
C SER A 120 -27.28 19.29 -3.62
N ASP A 121 -26.27 19.99 -3.12
CA ASP A 121 -26.38 21.40 -2.74
C ASP A 121 -25.05 22.15 -2.93
N ILE A 122 -25.12 23.46 -3.18
CA ILE A 122 -24.00 24.40 -3.17
C ILE A 122 -24.36 25.53 -2.20
N ILE A 123 -23.49 25.83 -1.24
CA ILE A 123 -23.61 26.99 -0.36
C ILE A 123 -22.60 28.04 -0.83
N LEU A 124 -23.06 29.20 -1.26
CA LEU A 124 -22.20 30.30 -1.70
C LEU A 124 -21.86 31.21 -0.53
N THR A 125 -20.57 31.42 -0.25
CA THR A 125 -20.12 32.33 0.81
C THR A 125 -20.32 33.80 0.42
N ASN A 126 -20.30 34.08 -0.88
CA ASN A 126 -20.80 35.26 -1.58
C ASN A 126 -20.89 34.92 -3.08
N GLY A 127 -21.45 35.81 -3.91
CA GLY A 127 -21.60 35.58 -5.35
C GLY A 127 -20.46 36.09 -6.24
N HIS A 128 -19.25 36.28 -5.72
CA HIS A 128 -18.09 36.64 -6.55
C HIS A 128 -17.77 35.56 -7.58
N TRP A 129 -17.10 35.95 -8.67
CA TRP A 129 -16.81 35.06 -9.80
C TRP A 129 -15.96 33.85 -9.45
N ASP A 130 -15.08 33.95 -8.46
CA ASP A 130 -14.23 32.85 -7.96
C ASP A 130 -14.98 31.89 -7.01
N ARG A 131 -16.23 32.24 -6.66
CA ARG A 131 -17.12 31.53 -5.73
C ARG A 131 -18.32 30.93 -6.44
N ALA A 132 -18.95 31.70 -7.32
CA ALA A 132 -20.19 31.40 -8.01
C ALA A 132 -20.00 31.15 -9.53
N GLY A 133 -18.78 31.25 -10.06
CA GLY A 133 -18.52 31.05 -11.49
C GLY A 133 -18.66 29.60 -11.94
N GLY A 134 -18.57 28.62 -11.03
CA GLY A 134 -18.63 27.19 -11.34
C GLY A 134 -20.00 26.51 -11.15
N ILE A 135 -21.05 27.22 -10.72
CA ILE A 135 -22.36 26.62 -10.37
C ILE A 135 -22.93 25.76 -11.51
N HIS A 136 -22.78 26.21 -12.76
CA HIS A 136 -23.28 25.53 -13.95
C HIS A 136 -22.67 24.14 -14.21
N LEU A 137 -21.58 23.79 -13.53
CA LEU A 137 -20.99 22.45 -13.59
C LEU A 137 -21.81 21.39 -12.83
N PHE A 138 -22.74 21.80 -11.96
CA PHE A 138 -23.44 20.93 -11.01
C PHE A 138 -24.96 20.93 -11.29
N PRO A 139 -25.40 20.18 -12.31
CA PRO A 139 -26.72 20.37 -12.93
C PRO A 139 -27.91 20.05 -12.03
N ASN A 140 -27.73 19.31 -10.94
CA ASN A 140 -28.79 18.92 -10.01
C ASN A 140 -28.81 19.70 -8.68
N ALA A 141 -27.78 20.49 -8.38
CA ALA A 141 -27.60 21.10 -7.06
C ALA A 141 -28.67 22.17 -6.75
N LYS A 142 -29.11 22.24 -5.48
CA LYS A 142 -29.80 23.41 -4.92
C LYS A 142 -28.76 24.43 -4.46
N VAL A 143 -28.97 25.71 -4.76
CA VAL A 143 -27.98 26.76 -4.45
C VAL A 143 -28.48 27.61 -3.28
N TRP A 144 -27.67 27.76 -2.25
CA TRP A 144 -27.98 28.47 -1.01
C TRP A 144 -27.12 29.73 -0.89
N ILE A 145 -27.76 30.88 -0.69
CA ILE A 145 -27.11 32.18 -0.58
C ILE A 145 -27.92 33.09 0.33
N GLN A 146 -27.31 34.10 0.95
CA GLN A 146 -28.07 35.09 1.74
C GLN A 146 -29.01 35.89 0.83
N LYS A 147 -30.22 36.19 1.31
CA LYS A 147 -31.22 36.98 0.57
C LYS A 147 -30.68 38.35 0.19
N GLY A 148 -29.99 39.03 1.12
CA GLY A 148 -29.39 40.34 0.87
C GLY A 148 -28.31 40.29 -0.22
N GLU A 149 -27.45 39.27 -0.16
CA GLU A 149 -26.33 39.02 -1.10
C GLU A 149 -26.86 38.84 -2.54
N TYR A 150 -27.93 38.06 -2.72
CA TYR A 150 -28.62 37.89 -4.01
C TYR A 150 -29.36 39.15 -4.49
N MET A 151 -30.08 39.84 -3.61
CA MET A 151 -30.90 41.01 -3.96
C MET A 151 -30.05 42.25 -4.27
N ASP A 152 -28.90 42.39 -3.61
CA ASP A 152 -28.02 43.54 -3.75
C ASP A 152 -26.95 43.33 -4.86
N GLY A 153 -26.63 42.07 -5.21
CA GLY A 153 -25.64 41.74 -6.25
C GLY A 153 -24.20 41.78 -5.74
N GLY A 154 -24.02 41.44 -4.46
CA GLY A 154 -22.74 41.41 -3.76
C GLY A 154 -22.14 42.80 -3.56
N TYR A 155 -22.93 43.79 -3.14
CA TYR A 155 -22.36 45.11 -2.85
C TYR A 155 -21.34 45.01 -1.71
N PHE A 156 -20.11 45.48 -1.97
CA PHE A 156 -19.07 45.60 -0.95
C PHE A 156 -19.57 46.46 0.23
N SER A 157 -20.10 47.66 -0.04
CA SER A 157 -20.73 48.52 0.95
C SER A 157 -21.95 49.24 0.37
N LYS A 158 -22.87 49.71 1.22
CA LYS A 158 -23.98 50.60 0.82
C LYS A 158 -23.54 51.93 0.19
N GLN A 159 -22.26 52.30 0.29
CA GLN A 159 -21.69 53.52 -0.30
C GLN A 159 -20.98 53.26 -1.64
N SER A 160 -20.81 51.99 -2.03
CA SER A 160 -20.14 51.57 -3.26
C SER A 160 -21.16 51.41 -4.40
N ASN A 161 -21.19 52.31 -5.38
CA ASN A 161 -22.08 52.20 -6.57
C ASN A 161 -21.69 51.09 -7.57
N LYS A 162 -20.86 50.12 -7.17
CA LYS A 162 -20.42 48.99 -8.01
C LYS A 162 -20.91 47.67 -7.44
N LYS A 163 -21.82 46.99 -8.17
CA LYS A 163 -22.16 45.58 -7.97
C LYS A 163 -20.91 44.72 -8.17
N SER A 164 -20.71 43.70 -7.34
CA SER A 164 -19.57 42.79 -7.48
C SER A 164 -19.89 41.62 -8.42
N TYR A 165 -21.17 41.28 -8.58
CA TYR A 165 -21.58 40.16 -9.42
C TYR A 165 -21.35 40.45 -10.90
N ARG A 166 -20.82 39.44 -11.58
CA ARG A 166 -20.78 39.41 -13.05
C ARG A 166 -22.19 39.09 -13.57
N LYS A 167 -22.57 39.69 -14.72
CA LYS A 167 -23.95 39.61 -15.25
C LYS A 167 -24.40 38.17 -15.54
N ASP A 168 -23.50 37.31 -15.99
CA ASP A 168 -23.72 35.87 -16.21
C ASP A 168 -24.10 35.14 -14.91
N ILE A 169 -23.42 35.42 -13.80
CA ILE A 169 -23.69 34.84 -12.48
C ILE A 169 -25.06 35.28 -11.98
N GLN A 170 -25.38 36.57 -12.04
CA GLN A 170 -26.72 37.07 -11.69
C GLN A 170 -27.79 36.37 -12.51
N SER A 171 -27.67 36.37 -13.84
CA SER A 171 -28.61 35.70 -14.75
C SER A 171 -28.76 34.19 -14.46
N TYR A 172 -27.69 33.52 -14.05
CA TYR A 172 -27.75 32.10 -13.69
C TYR A 172 -28.43 31.87 -12.34
N LEU A 173 -28.20 32.73 -11.34
CA LEU A 173 -28.95 32.69 -10.07
C LEU A 173 -30.44 33.00 -10.29
N ASP A 174 -30.76 33.99 -11.13
CA ASP A 174 -32.14 34.33 -11.50
C ASP A 174 -32.85 33.16 -12.21
N LYS A 175 -32.14 32.44 -13.10
CA LYS A 175 -32.61 31.19 -13.70
C LYS A 175 -32.89 30.13 -12.65
N LEU A 176 -31.94 29.85 -11.75
CA LEU A 176 -32.11 28.88 -10.67
C LEU A 176 -33.23 29.26 -9.68
N ASN A 177 -33.50 30.55 -9.50
CA ASN A 177 -34.62 31.04 -8.70
C ASN A 177 -35.96 30.68 -9.35
N LYS A 178 -36.09 30.91 -10.66
CA LYS A 178 -37.26 30.49 -11.46
C LYS A 178 -37.45 28.97 -11.48
N GLU A 179 -36.37 28.20 -11.51
CA GLU A 179 -36.38 26.73 -11.39
C GLU A 179 -36.66 26.23 -9.96
N GLY A 180 -36.86 27.13 -8.97
CA GLY A 180 -37.07 26.75 -7.57
C GLY A 180 -35.84 26.08 -6.92
N ARG A 181 -34.67 26.16 -7.53
CA ARG A 181 -33.40 25.58 -7.07
C ARG A 181 -32.55 26.54 -6.24
N LEU A 182 -32.73 27.85 -6.39
CA LEU A 182 -32.18 28.84 -5.47
C LEU A 182 -32.93 28.79 -4.13
N LYS A 183 -32.19 28.96 -3.03
CA LYS A 183 -32.69 28.99 -1.65
C LYS A 183 -32.05 30.16 -0.92
N LEU A 184 -32.89 31.10 -0.52
CA LEU A 184 -32.47 32.36 0.09
C LEU A 184 -32.48 32.25 1.62
N LEU A 185 -31.33 32.49 2.23
CA LEU A 185 -31.11 32.48 3.67
C LEU A 185 -31.38 33.88 4.26
N ASN A 186 -31.87 33.94 5.51
CA ASN A 186 -32.07 35.20 6.22
C ASN A 186 -31.22 35.18 7.49
N GLY A 187 -29.98 35.68 7.41
CA GLY A 187 -29.07 35.71 8.53
C GLY A 187 -28.53 34.32 8.90
N SER A 188 -28.22 34.13 10.18
CA SER A 188 -27.65 32.89 10.73
C SER A 188 -28.64 31.73 10.61
N SER A 189 -28.38 30.79 9.69
CA SER A 189 -29.38 29.81 9.20
C SER A 189 -28.81 28.39 9.16
N ILE A 190 -29.63 27.38 9.50
CA ILE A 190 -29.26 25.96 9.36
C ILE A 190 -29.70 25.47 7.97
N VAL A 191 -28.74 25.09 7.13
CA VAL A 191 -29.01 24.60 5.76
C VAL A 191 -29.35 23.10 5.77
N LYS A 192 -28.66 22.32 6.63
CA LYS A 192 -28.96 20.92 6.96
C LYS A 192 -28.59 20.67 8.43
N LYS A 193 -29.16 19.66 9.09
CA LYS A 193 -28.81 19.32 10.49
C LYS A 193 -27.29 19.09 10.59
N GLY A 194 -26.57 20.00 11.25
CA GLY A 194 -25.10 19.98 11.37
C GLY A 194 -24.32 20.85 10.37
N ILE A 195 -24.97 21.55 9.43
CA ILE A 195 -24.38 22.56 8.54
C ILE A 195 -25.12 23.89 8.75
N LYS A 196 -24.44 24.88 9.31
CA LYS A 196 -24.99 26.21 9.62
C LYS A 196 -24.22 27.29 8.88
N CYS A 197 -24.92 28.21 8.23
CA CYS A 197 -24.35 29.44 7.69
C CYS A 197 -24.44 30.55 8.74
N GLU A 198 -23.34 31.25 8.96
CA GLU A 198 -23.28 32.45 9.81
C GLU A 198 -23.13 33.66 8.90
N LEU A 199 -24.10 34.58 8.94
CA LEU A 199 -23.99 35.88 8.28
C LEU A 199 -22.90 36.70 8.99
N VAL A 200 -21.88 37.12 8.25
CA VAL A 200 -20.76 37.89 8.78
C VAL A 200 -20.79 39.30 8.21
N GLY A 201 -20.83 39.42 6.88
CA GLY A 201 -20.97 40.68 6.17
C GLY A 201 -19.82 41.64 6.44
N THR A 202 -18.57 41.22 6.18
CA THR A 202 -17.40 42.12 6.21
C THR A 202 -16.69 42.24 4.88
N HIS A 203 -16.79 41.25 3.98
CA HIS A 203 -16.25 41.29 2.62
C HIS A 203 -17.26 41.84 1.61
N THR A 204 -18.53 41.43 1.71
CA THR A 204 -19.69 42.17 1.17
C THR A 204 -20.60 42.56 2.33
N ASN A 205 -21.67 43.31 2.09
CA ASN A 205 -22.70 43.58 3.11
C ASN A 205 -23.28 42.27 3.71
N HIS A 206 -23.29 41.18 2.94
CA HIS A 206 -24.07 39.97 3.20
C HIS A 206 -23.27 38.65 3.08
N SER A 207 -21.94 38.73 3.02
CA SER A 207 -21.05 37.57 2.96
C SER A 207 -21.15 36.70 4.23
N GLN A 208 -20.93 35.40 4.07
CA GLN A 208 -21.18 34.41 5.12
C GLN A 208 -20.08 33.34 5.20
N ALA A 209 -19.91 32.77 6.40
CA ALA A 209 -19.07 31.61 6.66
C ALA A 209 -19.93 30.38 6.96
N VAL A 210 -19.38 29.17 6.78
CA VAL A 210 -20.11 27.92 7.03
C VAL A 210 -19.49 27.16 8.20
N VAL A 211 -20.28 26.96 9.26
CA VAL A 211 -19.94 26.15 10.43
C VAL A 211 -20.48 24.73 10.24
N VAL A 212 -19.57 23.76 10.26
CA VAL A 212 -19.88 22.35 10.01
C VAL A 212 -19.57 21.54 11.26
N ASN A 213 -20.54 20.77 11.74
CA ASN A 213 -20.29 19.70 12.72
C ASN A 213 -19.61 18.54 11.97
N SER A 214 -18.30 18.41 12.13
CA SER A 214 -17.51 17.35 11.50
C SER A 214 -17.31 16.15 12.44
N VAL A 215 -16.68 15.09 11.93
CA VAL A 215 -16.19 13.98 12.76
C VAL A 215 -15.21 14.45 13.86
N ASN A 216 -14.44 15.51 13.61
CA ASN A 216 -13.38 16.05 14.49
C ASN A 216 -13.81 17.29 15.30
N GLY A 217 -15.12 17.50 15.48
CA GLY A 217 -15.67 18.70 16.11
C GLY A 217 -16.09 19.74 15.09
N LYS A 218 -16.22 21.00 15.51
CA LYS A 218 -16.67 22.07 14.61
C LYS A 218 -15.52 22.54 13.70
N ILE A 219 -15.84 22.74 12.43
CA ILE A 219 -14.99 23.38 11.43
C ILE A 219 -15.70 24.64 10.96
N VAL A 220 -14.96 25.74 10.80
CA VAL A 220 -15.43 27.00 10.20
C VAL A 220 -14.77 27.15 8.84
N LEU A 221 -15.56 26.98 7.78
CA LEU A 221 -15.15 27.29 6.40
C LEU A 221 -15.36 28.78 6.21
N ALA A 222 -14.26 29.53 6.22
CA ALA A 222 -14.31 30.97 6.43
C ALA A 222 -14.79 31.77 5.21
N GLY A 223 -14.90 31.15 4.03
CA GLY A 223 -15.26 31.86 2.80
C GLY A 223 -14.34 33.05 2.55
N SER A 224 -14.92 34.17 2.12
CA SER A 224 -14.16 35.42 1.97
C SER A 224 -14.01 36.23 3.26
N GLU A 225 -14.21 35.65 4.46
CA GLU A 225 -14.01 36.36 5.74
C GLU A 225 -12.60 36.16 6.32
N VAL A 226 -11.88 35.12 5.90
CA VAL A 226 -10.47 34.86 6.29
C VAL A 226 -9.72 34.34 5.06
N TYR A 227 -8.68 35.07 4.64
CA TYR A 227 -7.91 34.74 3.44
C TYR A 227 -6.69 33.87 3.73
N PHE A 228 -6.02 34.10 4.87
CA PHE A 228 -4.81 33.40 5.32
C PHE A 228 -4.88 33.09 6.81
N TYR A 229 -4.18 32.06 7.28
CA TYR A 229 -3.96 31.84 8.71
C TYR A 229 -3.23 33.04 9.34
N GLU A 230 -2.40 33.75 8.57
CA GLU A 230 -1.75 35.00 9.00
C GLU A 230 -2.74 36.09 9.46
N ASN A 231 -3.96 36.14 8.89
CA ASN A 231 -5.02 37.05 9.37
C ASN A 231 -5.41 36.71 10.82
N LEU A 232 -5.53 35.43 11.14
CA LEU A 232 -5.85 34.92 12.48
C LEU A 232 -4.65 34.99 13.44
N ASP A 233 -3.43 34.84 12.93
CA ASP A 233 -2.20 34.85 13.73
C ASP A 233 -1.79 36.25 14.19
N LYS A 234 -2.02 37.26 13.35
CA LYS A 234 -1.63 38.64 13.63
C LYS A 234 -2.82 39.56 13.99
N ASP A 235 -4.04 39.03 14.02
CA ASP A 235 -5.29 39.79 14.18
C ASP A 235 -5.44 40.94 13.14
N ILE A 236 -5.00 40.66 11.90
CA ILE A 236 -5.01 41.64 10.80
C ILE A 236 -6.16 41.32 9.84
N PRO A 237 -7.06 42.29 9.53
CA PRO A 237 -8.14 42.10 8.59
C PRO A 237 -7.67 41.72 7.18
N ILE A 238 -8.54 41.01 6.46
CA ILE A 238 -8.40 40.87 5.00
C ILE A 238 -8.46 42.26 4.33
N HIS A 239 -7.72 42.48 3.25
CA HIS A 239 -7.70 43.78 2.57
C HIS A 239 -9.09 44.30 2.16
N PRO A 240 -9.97 43.51 1.50
CA PRO A 240 -11.30 43.97 1.10
C PRO A 240 -12.32 44.02 2.24
N ALA A 241 -11.93 43.88 3.51
CA ALA A 241 -12.84 44.05 4.64
C ALA A 241 -13.37 45.48 4.69
N VAL A 242 -14.65 45.64 4.35
CA VAL A 242 -15.40 46.90 4.41
C VAL A 242 -15.59 47.39 5.84
N PHE A 243 -15.64 46.46 6.79
CA PHE A 243 -15.68 46.74 8.22
C PHE A 243 -14.52 46.01 8.93
N PRO A 244 -13.30 46.59 8.96
CA PRO A 244 -12.09 45.90 9.43
C PRO A 244 -12.20 45.39 10.88
N GLU A 245 -12.74 46.20 11.80
CA GLU A 245 -12.92 45.77 13.20
C GLU A 245 -13.98 44.68 13.36
N LYS A 246 -15.05 44.72 12.55
CA LYS A 246 -16.06 43.66 12.50
C LYS A 246 -15.45 42.34 11.95
N ASN A 247 -14.51 42.42 11.01
CA ASN A 247 -13.73 41.28 10.53
C ASN A 247 -12.86 40.67 11.64
N LYS A 248 -12.12 41.47 12.41
CA LYS A 248 -11.38 40.98 13.61
C LYS A 248 -12.29 40.34 14.65
N GLN A 249 -13.41 40.97 14.97
CA GLN A 249 -14.41 40.42 15.90
C GLN A 249 -14.94 39.06 15.42
N TRP A 250 -15.20 38.92 14.11
CA TRP A 250 -15.57 37.63 13.52
C TRP A 250 -14.44 36.61 13.60
N MET A 251 -13.19 36.97 13.26
CA MET A 251 -12.04 36.07 13.38
C MET A 251 -11.88 35.52 14.81
N LYS A 252 -11.98 36.39 15.82
CA LYS A 252 -11.96 36.00 17.24
C LYS A 252 -13.13 35.09 17.63
N LYS A 253 -14.33 35.33 17.09
CA LYS A 253 -15.50 34.45 17.26
C LYS A 253 -15.28 33.09 16.60
N ALA A 254 -14.76 33.06 15.37
CA ALA A 254 -14.50 31.84 14.62
C ALA A 254 -13.51 30.91 15.34
N VAL A 255 -12.41 31.46 15.87
CA VAL A 255 -11.43 30.69 16.67
C VAL A 255 -12.05 30.10 17.92
N LYS A 256 -12.99 30.80 18.58
CA LYS A 256 -13.75 30.28 19.74
C LYS A 256 -14.81 29.22 19.39
N LEU A 257 -15.20 29.07 18.12
CA LEU A 257 -16.18 28.07 17.70
C LEU A 257 -15.58 26.68 17.46
N VAL A 258 -14.25 26.59 17.35
CA VAL A 258 -13.51 25.39 16.97
C VAL A 258 -12.59 24.94 18.10
N SER A 259 -12.27 23.64 18.15
CA SER A 259 -11.33 23.07 19.13
C SER A 259 -9.85 23.40 18.82
N ARG A 260 -9.57 23.79 17.58
CA ARG A 260 -8.24 24.04 17.03
C ARG A 260 -8.28 25.21 16.06
N LYS A 261 -7.35 26.15 16.17
CA LYS A 261 -7.31 27.35 15.33
C LYS A 261 -7.27 27.04 13.84
N GLU A 262 -6.60 25.96 13.45
CA GLU A 262 -6.49 25.49 12.07
C GLU A 262 -7.85 25.11 11.46
N PHE A 263 -8.84 24.70 12.28
CA PHE A 263 -10.20 24.41 11.80
C PHE A 263 -11.01 25.67 11.46
N VAL A 264 -10.45 26.88 11.60
CA VAL A 264 -10.92 28.07 10.85
C VAL A 264 -10.19 28.10 9.52
N VAL A 265 -10.75 27.42 8.51
CA VAL A 265 -10.05 27.14 7.24
C VAL A 265 -10.16 28.35 6.30
N PRO A 266 -9.03 28.99 5.93
CA PRO A 266 -9.00 30.17 5.06
C PRO A 266 -9.18 29.82 3.57
N SER A 267 -9.60 30.79 2.75
CA SER A 267 -9.91 30.53 1.34
C SER A 267 -8.77 30.70 0.33
N TYR A 268 -7.65 31.33 0.72
CA TYR A 268 -6.54 31.62 -0.20
C TYR A 268 -5.18 31.10 0.24
N ASP A 269 -5.07 30.49 1.42
CA ASP A 269 -3.79 30.06 1.99
C ASP A 269 -3.30 28.73 1.40
N PRO A 270 -2.12 28.66 0.75
CA PRO A 270 -1.50 27.40 0.37
C PRO A 270 -1.28 26.46 1.56
N LYS A 271 -1.08 27.00 2.78
CA LYS A 271 -0.87 26.23 4.02
C LYS A 271 -2.02 25.29 4.36
N VAL A 272 -3.23 25.51 3.85
CA VAL A 272 -4.33 24.54 4.00
C VAL A 272 -3.91 23.15 3.48
N PHE A 273 -3.07 23.10 2.44
CA PHE A 273 -2.57 21.86 1.84
C PHE A 273 -1.25 21.36 2.45
N GLU A 274 -0.73 22.06 3.46
CA GLU A 274 0.45 21.68 4.26
C GLU A 274 0.03 21.21 5.67
N VAL A 275 -1.10 21.71 6.17
CA VAL A 275 -1.60 21.47 7.54
C VAL A 275 -2.48 20.23 7.67
N PHE A 276 -3.09 19.78 6.57
CA PHE A 276 -4.15 18.76 6.52
C PHE A 276 -3.83 17.59 5.58
N ASP A 277 -4.43 16.43 5.87
CA ASP A 277 -4.13 15.15 5.24
C ASP A 277 -4.47 15.15 3.73
N THR A 278 -3.50 14.85 2.87
CA THR A 278 -3.72 14.78 1.42
C THR A 278 -4.51 13.53 1.03
N VAL A 279 -5.60 13.75 0.28
CA VAL A 279 -6.49 12.70 -0.26
C VAL A 279 -6.24 12.50 -1.75
N SER A 280 -5.94 13.57 -2.48
CA SER A 280 -5.55 13.56 -3.89
C SER A 280 -4.83 14.87 -4.24
N SER A 281 -4.35 15.00 -5.48
CA SER A 281 -3.58 16.16 -5.93
C SER A 281 -4.40 17.46 -5.85
N GLY A 282 -4.14 18.27 -4.82
CA GLY A 282 -4.91 19.49 -4.55
C GLY A 282 -6.21 19.24 -3.77
N ILE A 283 -6.35 18.09 -3.11
CA ILE A 283 -7.49 17.76 -2.25
C ILE A 283 -6.96 17.27 -0.91
N VAL A 284 -7.28 18.00 0.16
CA VAL A 284 -7.01 17.57 1.55
C VAL A 284 -8.30 17.33 2.31
N LYS A 285 -8.29 16.35 3.21
CA LYS A 285 -9.37 16.15 4.19
C LYS A 285 -9.07 17.05 5.38
N ILE A 286 -10.05 17.84 5.83
CA ILE A 286 -9.91 18.71 7.00
C ILE A 286 -10.09 17.82 8.25
N THR A 287 -9.06 17.00 8.46
CA THR A 287 -8.90 16.05 9.55
C THR A 287 -7.56 16.27 10.23
N LYS A 288 -7.51 15.92 11.51
CA LYS A 288 -6.28 15.82 12.30
C LYS A 288 -6.63 15.01 13.55
N GLU A 289 -6.63 13.69 13.42
CA GLU A 289 -7.08 12.80 14.50
C GLU A 289 -6.09 12.81 15.67
N THR A 290 -6.63 12.91 16.87
CA THR A 290 -5.96 12.50 18.11
C THR A 290 -6.06 10.98 18.22
N ASN A 291 -4.92 10.29 18.29
CA ASN A 291 -4.73 8.84 18.43
C ASN A 291 -5.90 8.04 19.08
N VAL A 292 -6.84 7.51 18.28
CA VAL A 292 -7.70 6.36 18.64
C VAL A 292 -8.06 5.54 17.39
N ALA A 293 -7.79 4.23 17.44
CA ALA A 293 -7.93 3.25 16.36
C ALA A 293 -9.32 3.14 15.70
N LYS A 294 -9.34 2.67 14.43
CA LYS A 294 -10.54 2.10 13.78
C LYS A 294 -10.27 0.97 12.80
N ASP A 295 -11.21 0.04 12.81
CA ASP A 295 -11.29 -1.17 11.98
C ASP A 295 -12.44 -1.09 10.94
N GLY A 296 -12.38 -1.91 9.88
CA GLY A 296 -13.56 -2.51 9.22
C GLY A 296 -14.44 -1.74 8.21
N ASN A 297 -14.05 -1.75 6.91
CA ASN A 297 -14.88 -2.00 5.68
C ASN A 297 -16.23 -1.26 5.42
N LYS A 298 -16.72 -0.95 4.19
CA LYS A 298 -16.40 -1.06 2.73
C LYS A 298 -17.36 -0.04 2.03
N LYS A 299 -17.23 0.50 0.81
CA LYS A 299 -16.32 0.42 -0.37
C LYS A 299 -15.66 1.82 -0.57
N ALA A 300 -14.52 2.07 -1.22
CA ALA A 300 -13.75 1.45 -2.32
C ALA A 300 -14.00 2.05 -3.74
N LEU A 301 -13.41 3.23 -3.96
CA LEU A 301 -12.85 3.69 -5.24
C LEU A 301 -11.68 4.65 -4.91
N ILE A 302 -10.54 4.08 -4.53
CA ILE A 302 -9.29 4.78 -4.23
C ILE A 302 -8.17 4.03 -4.95
N LYS A 303 -7.20 4.77 -5.47
CA LYS A 303 -5.90 4.24 -5.90
C LYS A 303 -4.79 5.04 -5.24
N THR A 304 -3.79 4.32 -4.77
CA THR A 304 -2.61 4.82 -4.08
C THR A 304 -1.66 5.49 -5.07
N LYS A 305 -0.86 6.44 -4.59
CA LYS A 305 0.19 7.08 -5.40
C LYS A 305 1.50 7.15 -4.62
N ASP A 306 2.55 6.73 -5.30
CA ASP A 306 3.90 6.56 -4.80
C ASP A 306 4.56 7.90 -4.38
N PRO A 307 5.15 8.00 -3.17
CA PRO A 307 6.03 9.11 -2.80
C PRO A 307 7.43 9.07 -3.47
N GLY A 308 7.79 7.97 -4.12
CA GLY A 308 9.16 7.57 -4.46
C GLY A 308 9.71 7.93 -5.84
N LEU A 309 8.99 8.71 -6.67
CA LEU A 309 9.55 9.23 -7.92
C LEU A 309 10.61 10.33 -7.63
N VAL A 310 11.84 9.89 -7.35
CA VAL A 310 13.02 10.68 -7.69
C VAL A 310 12.97 10.91 -9.19
N LYS A 311 12.59 12.13 -9.58
CA LYS A 311 12.55 12.54 -10.99
C LYS A 311 13.95 12.44 -11.58
N GLY A 312 14.19 11.37 -12.33
CA GLY A 312 15.34 11.30 -13.23
C GLY A 312 15.32 12.52 -14.15
N GLN A 313 16.48 13.14 -14.34
CA GLN A 313 16.63 14.25 -15.28
C GLN A 313 16.54 13.71 -16.71
N GLY A 314 15.31 13.57 -17.23
CA GLY A 314 15.06 13.13 -18.60
C GLY A 314 13.70 12.44 -18.80
N ASN A 315 12.81 13.09 -19.55
CA ASN A 315 11.69 12.51 -20.31
C ASN A 315 10.53 11.83 -19.54
N ASP A 316 9.81 12.60 -18.71
CA ASP A 316 8.39 12.36 -18.39
C ASP A 316 7.54 12.52 -19.69
N LEU A 317 7.41 11.46 -20.49
CA LEU A 317 6.75 11.52 -21.82
C LEU A 317 5.21 11.51 -21.75
N LEU A 318 4.62 10.76 -20.83
CA LEU A 318 3.17 10.67 -20.62
C LEU A 318 2.82 11.06 -19.19
N ASN A 319 1.65 11.67 -18.99
CA ASN A 319 1.04 11.83 -17.66
C ASN A 319 -0.08 10.82 -17.43
N GLU A 320 -0.48 10.61 -16.17
CA GLU A 320 -1.51 9.64 -15.75
C GLU A 320 -2.82 9.70 -16.56
N THR A 321 -3.23 10.88 -17.01
CA THR A 321 -4.45 11.03 -17.83
C THR A 321 -4.22 10.54 -19.26
N GLU A 322 -3.03 10.76 -19.82
CA GLU A 322 -2.64 10.28 -21.15
C GLU A 322 -2.47 8.76 -21.14
N GLU A 323 -1.83 8.19 -20.11
CA GLU A 323 -1.72 6.74 -19.89
C GLU A 323 -3.08 6.05 -19.76
N LEU A 324 -3.96 6.62 -18.92
CA LEU A 324 -5.33 6.14 -18.74
C LEU A 324 -6.10 6.14 -20.06
N ASN A 325 -5.99 7.21 -20.84
CA ASN A 325 -6.68 7.35 -22.11
C ASN A 325 -6.08 6.43 -23.18
N LEU A 326 -4.76 6.18 -23.17
CA LEU A 326 -4.07 5.29 -24.11
C LEU A 326 -4.56 3.83 -23.96
N VAL A 327 -4.65 3.32 -22.73
CA VAL A 327 -5.14 1.95 -22.49
C VAL A 327 -6.66 1.85 -22.71
N LYS A 328 -7.46 2.85 -22.30
CA LYS A 328 -8.88 2.91 -22.64
C LYS A 328 -9.13 2.90 -24.16
N PHE A 329 -8.26 3.57 -24.92
CA PHE A 329 -8.31 3.56 -26.37
C PHE A 329 -7.96 2.18 -26.94
N ALA A 330 -6.94 1.48 -26.41
CA ALA A 330 -6.66 0.09 -26.77
C ALA A 330 -7.85 -0.84 -26.50
N ARG A 331 -8.52 -0.71 -25.34
CA ARG A 331 -9.73 -1.47 -24.97
C ARG A 331 -10.90 -1.20 -25.93
N SER A 332 -11.17 0.07 -26.24
CA SER A 332 -12.22 0.46 -27.18
C SER A 332 -11.93 -0.05 -28.61
N ALA A 333 -10.67 0.02 -29.05
CA ALA A 333 -10.25 -0.50 -30.35
C ALA A 333 -10.33 -2.04 -30.41
N LEU A 334 -9.94 -2.76 -29.34
CA LEU A 334 -10.03 -4.22 -29.27
C LEU A 334 -11.49 -4.68 -29.38
N SER A 335 -12.41 -4.00 -28.67
CA SER A 335 -13.84 -4.29 -28.77
C SER A 335 -14.37 -4.10 -30.20
N GLN A 336 -14.03 -2.98 -30.85
CA GLN A 336 -14.45 -2.71 -32.24
C GLN A 336 -13.83 -3.71 -33.24
N TYR A 337 -12.53 -3.99 -33.15
CA TYR A 337 -11.86 -4.98 -34.01
C TYR A 337 -12.35 -6.42 -33.78
N SER A 338 -13.03 -6.70 -32.67
CA SER A 338 -13.67 -8.00 -32.40
C SER A 338 -15.05 -8.14 -33.04
N ILE A 339 -15.67 -7.02 -33.41
CA ILE A 339 -16.94 -6.98 -34.15
C ILE A 339 -16.64 -6.93 -35.66
N ASP A 340 -15.74 -6.03 -36.08
CA ASP A 340 -15.26 -5.90 -37.45
C ASP A 340 -13.74 -5.68 -37.46
N GLN A 341 -12.98 -6.65 -37.95
CA GLN A 341 -11.53 -6.55 -38.04
C GLN A 341 -11.05 -5.42 -38.97
N ASN A 342 -11.90 -4.91 -39.85
CA ASN A 342 -11.62 -3.81 -40.79
C ASN A 342 -12.10 -2.44 -40.29
N ALA A 343 -12.65 -2.36 -39.07
CA ALA A 343 -13.17 -1.12 -38.49
C ALA A 343 -12.15 0.04 -38.54
N SER A 344 -12.60 1.20 -39.02
CA SER A 344 -11.78 2.42 -39.07
C SER A 344 -11.87 3.18 -37.74
N ILE A 345 -10.90 2.93 -36.86
CA ILE A 345 -10.87 3.50 -35.51
C ILE A 345 -10.37 4.95 -35.54
N LYS A 346 -11.23 5.90 -35.16
CA LYS A 346 -10.86 7.31 -35.00
C LYS A 346 -10.09 7.53 -33.69
N ILE A 347 -9.01 8.30 -33.75
CA ILE A 347 -8.22 8.69 -32.57
C ILE A 347 -9.01 9.73 -31.74
N PRO A 348 -9.25 9.51 -30.43
CA PRO A 348 -9.91 10.47 -29.57
C PRO A 348 -9.14 11.79 -29.45
N SER A 349 -9.87 12.89 -29.28
CA SER A 349 -9.29 14.23 -29.12
C SER A 349 -8.31 14.34 -27.94
N GLU A 350 -8.54 13.51 -26.93
CA GLU A 350 -7.84 13.36 -25.67
C GLU A 350 -6.43 12.79 -25.84
N LEU A 351 -6.13 12.15 -26.98
CA LEU A 351 -4.80 11.62 -27.32
C LEU A 351 -3.99 12.52 -28.26
N LYS A 352 -4.55 13.65 -28.72
CA LYS A 352 -3.84 14.55 -29.67
C LYS A 352 -2.49 15.06 -29.15
N ASN A 353 -2.37 15.28 -27.84
CA ASN A 353 -1.12 15.78 -27.23
C ASN A 353 0.04 14.78 -27.32
N ILE A 354 -0.26 13.50 -27.48
CA ILE A 354 0.71 12.39 -27.50
C ILE A 354 0.93 11.82 -28.91
N GLU A 355 0.16 12.29 -29.90
CA GLU A 355 0.39 11.98 -31.33
C GLU A 355 1.77 12.41 -31.83
N LYS A 356 2.43 13.37 -31.19
CA LYS A 356 3.79 13.84 -31.55
C LYS A 356 4.91 12.85 -31.21
N TYR A 357 4.62 11.80 -30.45
CA TYR A 357 5.64 10.88 -29.94
C TYR A 357 5.92 9.74 -30.92
N SER A 358 7.19 9.55 -31.25
CA SER A 358 7.69 8.58 -32.24
C SER A 358 8.08 7.21 -31.65
N ASN A 359 7.66 6.96 -30.41
CA ASN A 359 8.06 5.80 -29.62
C ASN A 359 7.56 4.47 -30.19
N GLN A 360 8.33 3.40 -29.94
CA GLN A 360 7.87 2.04 -30.21
C GLN A 360 6.88 1.64 -29.12
N VAL A 361 5.75 1.05 -29.53
CA VAL A 361 4.75 0.52 -28.61
C VAL A 361 4.66 -0.98 -28.79
N PHE A 362 4.65 -1.73 -27.69
CA PHE A 362 4.18 -3.11 -27.69
C PHE A 362 2.78 -3.17 -27.09
N VAL A 363 1.94 -4.05 -27.64
CA VAL A 363 0.67 -4.45 -27.04
C VAL A 363 0.71 -5.95 -26.79
N THR A 364 0.41 -6.33 -25.54
CA THR A 364 0.25 -7.71 -25.13
C THR A 364 -1.18 -7.98 -24.71
N LEU A 365 -1.72 -9.10 -25.21
CA LEU A 365 -3.06 -9.59 -24.93
C LEU A 365 -2.96 -10.90 -24.15
N ARG A 366 -3.65 -11.00 -23.02
CA ARG A 366 -3.74 -12.25 -22.24
C ARG A 366 -5.18 -12.60 -21.89
N ASN A 367 -5.54 -13.89 -21.90
CA ASN A 367 -6.73 -14.39 -21.22
C ASN A 367 -6.28 -15.26 -20.04
N ASN A 368 -6.67 -14.92 -18.81
CA ASN A 368 -6.30 -15.67 -17.60
C ASN A 368 -4.81 -16.03 -17.47
N GLY A 369 -3.92 -15.10 -17.82
CA GLY A 369 -2.46 -15.28 -17.78
C GLY A 369 -1.88 -16.00 -19.00
N GLU A 370 -2.69 -16.72 -19.77
CA GLU A 370 -2.31 -17.27 -21.05
C GLU A 370 -2.11 -16.16 -22.09
N LEU A 371 -0.96 -16.17 -22.75
CA LEU A 371 -0.58 -15.18 -23.76
C LEU A 371 -1.30 -15.48 -25.09
N LEU A 372 -2.00 -14.48 -25.63
CA LEU A 372 -2.69 -14.55 -26.92
C LEU A 372 -1.91 -13.83 -28.03
N GLY A 373 -1.14 -12.80 -27.67
CA GLY A 373 -0.38 -11.99 -28.62
C GLY A 373 0.56 -11.00 -27.95
N CYS A 374 1.70 -10.72 -28.58
CA CYS A 374 2.65 -9.69 -28.15
C CYS A 374 3.37 -9.09 -29.36
N GLN A 375 2.85 -7.99 -29.90
CA GLN A 375 3.36 -7.36 -31.12
C GLN A 375 3.65 -5.88 -30.91
N SER A 376 4.45 -5.29 -31.80
CA SER A 376 4.87 -3.90 -31.70
C SER A 376 4.70 -3.11 -32.99
N SER A 377 4.66 -1.78 -32.86
CA SER A 377 4.76 -0.85 -33.99
C SER A 377 5.60 0.36 -33.59
N LYS A 378 6.28 0.96 -34.56
CA LYS A 378 7.10 2.17 -34.43
C LYS A 378 6.78 3.11 -35.60
N GLY A 379 6.87 4.41 -35.37
CA GLY A 379 6.48 5.45 -36.32
C GLY A 379 6.11 6.74 -35.59
N ASN A 380 5.86 7.82 -36.32
CA ASN A 380 5.80 9.17 -35.75
C ASN A 380 4.45 9.53 -35.07
N ASN A 381 3.62 8.55 -34.72
CA ASN A 381 2.33 8.79 -34.05
C ASN A 381 1.98 7.64 -33.10
N LEU A 382 2.02 7.94 -31.79
CA LEU A 382 1.87 6.96 -30.72
C LEU A 382 0.49 6.25 -30.71
N PRO A 383 -0.68 6.93 -30.78
CA PRO A 383 -1.97 6.26 -30.94
C PRO A 383 -2.10 5.40 -32.21
N VAL A 384 -1.53 5.80 -33.34
CA VAL A 384 -1.53 4.98 -34.58
C VAL A 384 -0.65 3.74 -34.40
N ASN A 385 0.52 3.87 -33.77
CA ASN A 385 1.39 2.73 -33.46
C ASN A 385 0.68 1.73 -32.52
N LEU A 386 -0.06 2.22 -31.52
CA LEU A 386 -0.87 1.39 -30.62
C LEU A 386 -1.90 0.56 -31.40
N LEU A 387 -2.69 1.17 -32.29
CA LEU A 387 -3.68 0.45 -33.10
C LEU A 387 -3.05 -0.62 -33.98
N ARG A 388 -1.92 -0.31 -34.61
CA ARG A 388 -1.16 -1.28 -35.43
C ARG A 388 -0.64 -2.44 -34.58
N ALA A 389 0.00 -2.15 -33.45
CA ALA A 389 0.50 -3.15 -32.52
C ALA A 389 -0.62 -4.05 -31.98
N LEU A 390 -1.77 -3.48 -31.62
CA LEU A 390 -2.97 -4.19 -31.18
C LEU A 390 -3.51 -5.13 -32.27
N LYS A 391 -3.74 -4.62 -33.49
CA LYS A 391 -4.25 -5.43 -34.62
C LYS A 391 -3.27 -6.55 -35.00
N SER A 392 -1.96 -6.30 -34.91
CA SER A 392 -0.95 -7.36 -35.07
C SER A 392 -0.97 -8.37 -33.92
N ALA A 393 -1.15 -7.94 -32.66
CA ALA A 393 -1.21 -8.83 -31.49
C ALA A 393 -2.43 -9.77 -31.54
N MET A 394 -3.59 -9.29 -32.01
CA MET A 394 -4.77 -10.14 -32.27
C MET A 394 -4.53 -11.25 -33.29
N ASN A 395 -3.54 -11.08 -34.19
CA ASN A 395 -3.24 -12.00 -35.28
C ASN A 395 -1.90 -12.76 -35.10
N ASP A 396 -1.40 -12.82 -33.86
CA ASP A 396 -0.06 -13.31 -33.54
C ASP A 396 0.04 -14.84 -33.48
N LYS A 397 0.29 -15.46 -34.65
CA LYS A 397 0.37 -16.92 -34.85
C LYS A 397 1.45 -17.67 -34.02
N ARG A 398 2.22 -16.99 -33.18
CA ARG A 398 3.20 -17.60 -32.26
C ARG A 398 2.58 -18.13 -30.97
N PHE A 399 1.34 -17.73 -30.68
CA PHE A 399 0.64 -18.03 -29.43
C PHE A 399 -0.77 -18.59 -29.70
N LYS A 400 -1.54 -18.84 -28.64
CA LYS A 400 -2.93 -19.28 -28.77
C LYS A 400 -3.75 -18.19 -29.45
N SER A 401 -4.46 -18.57 -30.51
CA SER A 401 -5.26 -17.64 -31.31
C SER A 401 -6.25 -16.85 -30.45
N TYR A 402 -6.31 -15.54 -30.68
CA TYR A 402 -7.31 -14.65 -30.10
C TYR A 402 -8.73 -15.05 -30.56
N ASN A 403 -9.65 -15.20 -29.60
CA ASN A 403 -11.07 -15.41 -29.87
C ASN A 403 -11.83 -14.08 -29.72
N PRO A 404 -12.40 -13.51 -30.80
CA PRO A 404 -13.15 -12.25 -30.74
C PRO A 404 -14.32 -12.25 -29.75
N SER A 405 -14.97 -13.39 -29.50
CA SER A 405 -16.06 -13.48 -28.52
C SER A 405 -15.60 -13.35 -27.05
N GLU A 406 -14.32 -13.56 -26.78
CA GLU A 406 -13.72 -13.49 -25.44
C GLU A 406 -13.13 -12.11 -25.10
N PHE A 407 -13.34 -11.08 -25.93
CA PHE A 407 -12.69 -9.77 -25.76
C PHE A 407 -12.87 -9.18 -24.34
N ASN A 408 -14.02 -9.40 -23.70
CA ASN A 408 -14.30 -8.98 -22.33
C ASN A 408 -13.47 -9.69 -21.24
N ASN A 409 -12.90 -10.87 -21.53
CA ASN A 409 -12.05 -11.63 -20.60
C ASN A 409 -10.56 -11.38 -20.84
N VAL A 410 -10.19 -10.78 -21.96
CA VAL A 410 -8.81 -10.42 -22.27
C VAL A 410 -8.37 -9.24 -21.40
N THR A 411 -7.12 -9.27 -20.94
CA THR A 411 -6.42 -8.17 -20.27
C THR A 411 -5.42 -7.57 -21.26
N ILE A 412 -5.31 -6.23 -21.28
CA ILE A 412 -4.37 -5.51 -22.14
C ILE A 412 -3.17 -4.99 -21.33
N GLU A 413 -1.97 -5.27 -21.83
CA GLU A 413 -0.71 -4.65 -21.43
C GLU A 413 -0.23 -3.75 -22.58
N VAL A 414 0.16 -2.51 -22.27
CA VAL A 414 0.75 -1.55 -23.21
C VAL A 414 2.13 -1.15 -22.71
N PHE A 415 3.14 -1.28 -23.56
CA PHE A 415 4.51 -0.87 -23.25
C PHE A 415 4.91 0.28 -24.16
N VAL A 416 5.31 1.41 -23.59
CA VAL A 416 5.83 2.56 -24.35
C VAL A 416 7.34 2.61 -24.13
N LEU A 417 8.09 2.28 -25.17
CA LEU A 417 9.55 2.28 -25.16
C LEU A 417 10.05 3.71 -25.44
N LEU A 418 10.80 4.28 -24.50
CA LEU A 418 11.36 5.62 -24.62
C LEU A 418 12.59 5.62 -25.55
N ASP A 419 13.50 6.58 -25.39
CA ASP A 419 14.67 6.70 -26.27
C ASP A 419 15.65 5.52 -26.11
N GLU A 420 16.19 5.03 -27.22
CA GLU A 420 17.12 3.91 -27.23
C GLU A 420 18.53 4.37 -26.82
N ILE A 421 19.08 3.80 -25.74
CA ILE A 421 20.40 4.15 -25.21
C ILE A 421 21.37 3.01 -25.54
N GLU A 422 22.31 3.25 -26.46
CA GLU A 422 23.37 2.30 -26.81
C GLU A 422 24.37 2.19 -25.65
N ILE A 423 24.64 0.97 -25.19
CA ILE A 423 25.66 0.69 -24.19
C ILE A 423 26.98 0.46 -24.93
N SER A 424 27.90 1.42 -24.84
CA SER A 424 29.18 1.42 -25.56
C SER A 424 30.19 0.45 -24.97
N ASP A 425 30.46 0.54 -23.66
CA ASP A 425 31.18 -0.50 -22.91
C ASP A 425 30.27 -1.70 -22.69
N LYS A 426 30.40 -2.69 -23.57
CA LYS A 426 29.64 -3.95 -23.52
C LYS A 426 30.27 -5.00 -22.60
N SER A 427 31.26 -4.65 -21.77
CA SER A 427 31.73 -5.60 -20.75
C SER A 427 30.56 -6.09 -19.90
N TYR A 428 30.48 -7.40 -19.66
CA TYR A 428 29.32 -8.03 -19.01
C TYR A 428 28.91 -7.30 -17.72
N ARG A 429 29.91 -6.94 -16.88
CA ARG A 429 29.70 -6.23 -15.63
C ARG A 429 29.16 -4.80 -15.81
N ASN A 430 29.53 -4.11 -16.89
CA ASN A 430 28.95 -2.80 -17.20
C ASN A 430 27.51 -2.93 -17.73
N VAL A 431 27.24 -3.92 -18.59
CA VAL A 431 25.89 -4.22 -19.10
C VAL A 431 24.94 -4.59 -17.95
N GLU A 432 25.39 -5.46 -17.03
CA GLU A 432 24.67 -5.85 -15.80
C GLU A 432 24.36 -4.69 -14.86
N ARG A 433 25.28 -3.72 -14.74
CA ARG A 433 25.07 -2.49 -13.95
C ARG A 433 24.23 -1.43 -14.66
N SER A 434 24.27 -1.41 -15.98
CA SER A 434 23.63 -0.37 -16.80
C SER A 434 22.16 -0.65 -17.08
N VAL A 435 21.77 -1.93 -17.18
CA VAL A 435 20.39 -2.35 -17.49
C VAL A 435 19.60 -2.59 -16.21
N ASP A 436 18.49 -1.88 -16.05
CA ASP A 436 17.62 -2.08 -14.89
C ASP A 436 16.48 -3.08 -15.19
N ILE A 437 16.68 -4.36 -14.83
CA ILE A 437 15.78 -5.48 -15.17
C ILE A 437 14.33 -5.21 -14.70
N GLY A 438 13.37 -5.18 -15.63
CA GLY A 438 11.98 -4.85 -15.30
C GLY A 438 11.62 -3.36 -15.44
N ARG A 439 12.61 -2.48 -15.67
CA ARG A 439 12.38 -1.06 -16.00
C ARG A 439 12.86 -0.75 -17.41
N ASP A 440 14.01 -1.31 -17.81
CA ASP A 440 14.54 -1.22 -19.16
C ASP A 440 14.09 -2.41 -20.01
N SER A 441 13.55 -2.13 -21.19
CA SER A 441 13.53 -3.11 -22.29
C SER A 441 14.95 -3.25 -22.86
N ILE A 442 15.31 -4.44 -23.35
CA ILE A 442 16.64 -4.71 -23.90
C ILE A 442 16.55 -5.09 -25.38
N ARG A 443 17.46 -4.54 -26.19
CA ARG A 443 17.56 -4.80 -27.62
C ARG A 443 18.98 -5.11 -28.03
N VAL A 444 19.15 -6.06 -28.93
CA VAL A 444 20.42 -6.34 -29.63
C VAL A 444 20.26 -6.20 -31.13
N GLN A 445 21.32 -5.78 -31.82
CA GLN A 445 21.38 -5.65 -33.26
C GLN A 445 22.80 -5.97 -33.77
N ARG A 446 22.94 -6.80 -34.81
CA ARG A 446 24.17 -7.00 -35.57
C ARG A 446 23.81 -7.11 -37.06
N GLY A 447 24.28 -6.16 -37.87
CA GLY A 447 23.80 -5.99 -39.25
C GLY A 447 22.27 -5.92 -39.31
N ASN A 448 21.65 -6.73 -40.17
CA ASN A 448 20.19 -6.82 -40.31
C ASN A 448 19.51 -7.71 -39.25
N LYS A 449 20.26 -8.44 -38.42
CA LYS A 449 19.71 -9.31 -37.37
C LYS A 449 19.54 -8.53 -36.07
N GLY A 450 18.38 -8.64 -35.44
CA GLY A 450 18.12 -8.02 -34.15
C GLY A 450 16.86 -8.52 -33.48
N ALA A 451 16.75 -8.26 -32.18
CA ALA A 451 15.56 -8.56 -31.40
C ALA A 451 15.44 -7.63 -30.20
N THR A 452 14.21 -7.53 -29.69
CA THR A 452 13.88 -6.79 -28.47
C THR A 452 13.10 -7.71 -27.52
N PHE A 453 13.40 -7.60 -26.23
CA PHE A 453 12.52 -8.03 -25.15
C PHE A 453 12.01 -6.80 -24.40
N VAL A 454 10.71 -6.74 -24.15
CA VAL A 454 10.14 -5.75 -23.25
C VAL A 454 10.56 -6.02 -21.81
N ASN A 455 10.58 -4.97 -21.00
CA ASN A 455 11.12 -4.92 -19.64
C ASN A 455 10.71 -6.09 -18.74
N ASP A 456 9.46 -6.59 -18.84
CA ASP A 456 8.92 -7.61 -17.95
C ASP A 456 9.18 -9.06 -18.40
N VAL A 457 9.70 -9.30 -19.60
CA VAL A 457 9.93 -10.67 -20.12
C VAL A 457 10.83 -11.50 -19.18
N PRO A 458 11.98 -11.00 -18.68
CA PRO A 458 12.82 -11.75 -17.77
C PRO A 458 12.10 -12.12 -16.46
N ILE A 459 11.30 -11.19 -15.94
CA ILE A 459 10.59 -11.34 -14.65
C ILE A 459 9.43 -12.32 -14.82
N THR A 460 8.57 -12.13 -15.83
CA THR A 460 7.42 -13.02 -16.08
C THR A 460 7.81 -14.46 -16.34
N HIS A 461 9.04 -14.72 -16.83
CA HIS A 461 9.59 -16.07 -17.05
C HIS A 461 10.58 -16.55 -15.97
N ASN A 462 10.88 -15.75 -14.95
CA ASN A 462 11.85 -16.08 -13.89
C ASN A 462 13.31 -16.31 -14.39
N TRP A 463 13.75 -15.55 -15.39
CA TRP A 463 15.09 -15.68 -15.98
C TRP A 463 16.14 -14.85 -15.22
N SER A 464 17.36 -15.39 -15.08
CA SER A 464 18.52 -14.58 -14.67
C SER A 464 18.89 -13.57 -15.75
N PHE A 465 19.72 -12.59 -15.40
CA PHE A 465 20.19 -11.59 -16.35
C PHE A 465 20.91 -12.20 -17.55
N GLU A 466 21.83 -13.13 -17.30
CA GLU A 466 22.57 -13.84 -18.34
C GLU A 466 21.63 -14.66 -19.23
N TYR A 467 20.66 -15.36 -18.61
CA TYR A 467 19.72 -16.18 -19.35
C TYR A 467 18.78 -15.34 -20.22
N ALA A 468 18.39 -14.14 -19.76
CA ALA A 468 17.61 -13.20 -20.55
C ALA A 468 18.39 -12.70 -21.79
N ILE A 469 19.67 -12.34 -21.64
CA ILE A 469 20.52 -11.94 -22.77
C ILE A 469 20.75 -13.13 -23.73
N TYR A 470 21.03 -14.33 -23.21
CA TYR A 470 21.17 -15.54 -24.00
C TYR A 470 19.91 -15.82 -24.85
N LYS A 471 18.72 -15.73 -24.25
CA LYS A 471 17.44 -15.87 -24.97
C LYS A 471 17.22 -14.76 -25.99
N LEU A 472 17.69 -13.53 -25.72
CA LEU A 472 17.58 -12.40 -26.65
C LEU A 472 18.47 -12.60 -27.89
N LEU A 473 19.71 -13.05 -27.70
CA LEU A 473 20.64 -13.40 -28.77
C LEU A 473 20.10 -14.56 -29.64
N LYS A 474 19.51 -15.59 -29.02
CA LYS A 474 18.78 -16.65 -29.75
C LYS A 474 17.61 -16.09 -30.55
N LYS A 475 16.78 -15.22 -29.95
CA LYS A 475 15.64 -14.56 -30.64
C LYS A 475 16.09 -13.71 -31.82
N ALA A 476 17.25 -13.06 -31.73
CA ALA A 476 17.88 -12.31 -32.81
C ALA A 476 18.55 -13.19 -33.89
N ARG A 477 18.59 -14.52 -33.72
CA ARG A 477 19.30 -15.48 -34.60
C ARG A 477 20.80 -15.21 -34.68
N LEU A 478 21.40 -14.78 -33.56
CA LEU A 478 22.83 -14.49 -33.41
C LEU A 478 23.61 -15.67 -32.78
N ILE A 479 22.91 -16.64 -32.21
CA ILE A 479 23.46 -17.91 -31.72
C ILE A 479 22.98 -19.00 -32.69
N THR A 480 23.90 -19.82 -33.22
CA THR A 480 23.56 -20.97 -34.07
C THR A 480 23.11 -22.18 -33.23
N LYS A 481 22.59 -23.24 -33.87
CA LYS A 481 22.15 -24.45 -33.14
C LYS A 481 23.31 -25.15 -32.44
N GLU A 482 24.49 -25.11 -33.06
CA GLU A 482 25.72 -25.74 -32.60
C GLU A 482 26.35 -24.97 -31.43
N GLN A 483 26.02 -23.68 -31.30
CA GLN A 483 26.37 -22.82 -30.16
C GLN A 483 25.33 -22.87 -29.03
N GLU A 484 24.25 -23.64 -29.16
CA GLU A 484 23.30 -23.79 -28.06
C GLU A 484 23.93 -24.53 -26.88
N ALA A 485 23.55 -24.13 -25.67
CA ALA A 485 24.19 -24.56 -24.45
C ALA A 485 23.13 -24.93 -23.42
N ASP A 486 23.21 -26.13 -22.87
CA ASP A 486 22.19 -26.67 -21.95
C ASP A 486 22.39 -26.20 -20.50
N ASP A 487 23.62 -25.86 -20.13
CA ASP A 487 23.99 -25.40 -18.78
C ASP A 487 24.22 -23.88 -18.69
N ARG A 488 23.90 -23.31 -17.52
CA ARG A 488 23.99 -21.88 -17.21
C ARG A 488 25.41 -21.32 -17.31
N SER A 489 26.44 -22.08 -16.94
CA SER A 489 27.84 -21.63 -17.01
C SER A 489 28.26 -21.41 -18.46
N LYS A 490 27.94 -22.37 -19.35
CA LYS A 490 28.19 -22.26 -20.79
C LYS A 490 27.38 -21.13 -21.43
N GLN A 491 26.10 -20.98 -21.05
CA GLN A 491 25.24 -19.88 -21.50
C GLN A 491 25.82 -18.50 -21.12
N LYS A 492 26.31 -18.35 -19.88
CA LYS A 492 26.97 -17.12 -19.41
C LYS A 492 28.23 -16.82 -20.20
N LYS A 493 29.12 -17.81 -20.38
CA LYS A 493 30.36 -17.63 -21.15
C LYS A 493 30.07 -17.17 -22.59
N LEU A 494 29.09 -17.76 -23.26
CA LEU A 494 28.70 -17.35 -24.61
C LEU A 494 28.11 -15.92 -24.64
N VAL A 495 27.38 -15.51 -23.60
CA VAL A 495 26.92 -14.11 -23.46
C VAL A 495 28.10 -13.16 -23.30
N GLU A 496 29.07 -13.51 -22.46
CA GLU A 496 30.30 -12.72 -22.27
C GLU A 496 31.10 -12.59 -23.58
N GLU A 497 31.29 -13.70 -24.31
CA GLU A 497 31.95 -13.73 -25.63
C GLU A 497 31.19 -12.87 -26.67
N MET A 498 29.87 -13.03 -26.79
CA MET A 498 29.04 -12.29 -27.75
C MET A 498 28.97 -10.79 -27.44
N LEU A 499 29.04 -10.37 -26.17
CA LEU A 499 29.03 -8.96 -25.82
C LEU A 499 30.33 -8.23 -26.23
N GLN A 500 31.46 -8.94 -26.35
CA GLN A 500 32.73 -8.38 -26.84
C GLN A 500 32.77 -8.21 -28.36
N ASP A 501 31.80 -8.74 -29.10
CA ASP A 501 31.68 -8.56 -30.55
C ASP A 501 31.52 -7.06 -30.89
N PRO A 502 32.45 -6.44 -31.63
CA PRO A 502 32.38 -5.02 -31.97
C PRO A 502 31.15 -4.69 -32.85
N GLU A 503 30.69 -5.63 -33.68
CA GLU A 503 29.52 -5.43 -34.55
C GLU A 503 28.19 -5.57 -33.80
N LEU A 504 28.18 -6.19 -32.61
CA LEU A 504 26.99 -6.32 -31.79
C LEU A 504 26.70 -4.99 -31.08
N LYS A 505 25.58 -4.35 -31.43
CA LYS A 505 25.05 -3.22 -30.69
C LYS A 505 24.08 -3.72 -29.62
N PHE A 506 24.25 -3.24 -28.39
CA PHE A 506 23.37 -3.54 -27.26
C PHE A 506 22.72 -2.24 -26.78
N TYR A 507 21.41 -2.26 -26.61
CA TYR A 507 20.62 -1.11 -26.17
C TYR A 507 19.83 -1.44 -24.91
N LYS A 508 19.79 -0.48 -24.00
CA LYS A 508 18.73 -0.38 -23.00
C LYS A 508 17.73 0.69 -23.42
N ILE A 509 16.46 0.47 -23.09
CA ILE A 509 15.37 1.34 -23.49
C ILE A 509 14.43 1.49 -22.29
N PRO A 510 14.48 2.62 -21.55
CA PRO A 510 13.54 2.87 -20.46
C PRO A 510 12.10 2.67 -20.95
N THR A 511 11.26 2.00 -20.16
CA THR A 511 9.94 1.56 -20.61
C THR A 511 8.85 1.87 -19.60
N ILE A 512 7.79 2.54 -20.04
CA ILE A 512 6.55 2.68 -19.28
C ILE A 512 5.69 1.45 -19.56
N GLN A 513 5.35 0.67 -18.53
CA GLN A 513 4.50 -0.52 -18.64
C GLN A 513 3.14 -0.25 -18.00
N LEU A 514 2.08 -0.27 -18.80
CA LEU A 514 0.70 -0.04 -18.38
C LEU A 514 -0.11 -1.33 -18.46
N LEU A 515 -0.73 -1.72 -17.36
CA LEU A 515 -1.62 -2.87 -17.25
C LEU A 515 -3.06 -2.39 -17.03
N GLU A 516 -3.98 -2.84 -17.87
CA GLU A 516 -5.41 -2.78 -17.57
C GLU A 516 -5.75 -3.73 -16.41
N SER A 517 -6.52 -3.28 -15.42
CA SER A 517 -6.90 -4.15 -14.30
C SER A 517 -7.83 -5.29 -14.74
N GLN A 518 -7.81 -6.40 -13.99
CA GLN A 518 -8.63 -7.59 -14.26
C GLN A 518 -10.14 -7.32 -14.26
N ASP A 519 -10.59 -6.30 -13.51
CA ASP A 519 -11.97 -5.80 -13.49
C ASP A 519 -12.23 -4.67 -14.50
N GLN A 520 -11.24 -4.33 -15.34
CA GLN A 520 -11.23 -3.28 -16.36
C GLN A 520 -11.59 -1.87 -15.87
N SER A 521 -11.62 -1.65 -14.54
CA SER A 521 -12.03 -0.39 -13.93
C SER A 521 -10.93 0.68 -13.93
N ARG A 522 -9.65 0.28 -14.06
CA ARG A 522 -8.50 1.16 -13.80
C ARG A 522 -7.21 0.71 -14.51
N VAL A 523 -6.38 1.65 -14.91
CA VAL A 523 -5.04 1.40 -15.48
C VAL A 523 -3.98 1.45 -14.38
N ILE A 524 -3.03 0.53 -14.38
CA ILE A 524 -1.94 0.36 -13.40
C ILE A 524 -0.61 0.55 -14.13
N GLU A 525 0.22 1.53 -13.76
CA GLU A 525 1.63 1.50 -14.11
C GLU A 525 2.31 0.37 -13.31
N LEU A 526 3.04 -0.51 -14.00
CA LEU A 526 3.79 -1.59 -13.38
C LEU A 526 5.26 -1.20 -13.22
N TYR A 527 5.78 -1.39 -12.01
CA TYR A 527 7.21 -1.25 -11.73
C TYR A 527 7.81 -2.66 -11.67
N ARG A 528 8.72 -2.98 -12.59
CA ARG A 528 9.29 -4.35 -12.71
C ARG A 528 8.24 -5.45 -12.86
N GLY A 529 7.19 -5.23 -13.65
CA GLY A 529 6.08 -6.19 -13.78
C GLY A 529 5.33 -6.46 -12.46
N ASN A 530 5.47 -5.58 -11.46
CA ASN A 530 4.76 -5.65 -10.18
C ASN A 530 3.88 -4.41 -9.99
N VAL A 531 2.80 -4.58 -9.23
CA VAL A 531 2.00 -3.46 -8.72
C VAL A 531 2.72 -2.87 -7.51
N LEU A 532 3.09 -1.58 -7.55
CA LEU A 532 3.72 -0.94 -6.38
C LEU A 532 2.75 -0.90 -5.19
N VAL A 533 3.29 -1.11 -3.98
CA VAL A 533 2.57 -0.96 -2.71
C VAL A 533 3.09 0.28 -1.98
N GLY A 534 2.20 1.17 -1.58
CA GLY A 534 2.53 2.34 -0.75
C GLY A 534 2.84 1.99 0.71
N VAL A 535 3.54 2.87 1.44
CA VAL A 535 3.74 2.73 2.90
C VAL A 535 2.44 3.04 3.65
N ASP A 536 1.62 3.93 3.08
CA ASP A 536 0.23 4.22 3.48
C ASP A 536 -0.73 3.03 3.30
N GLU A 537 -0.36 2.02 2.50
CA GLU A 537 -1.12 0.77 2.38
C GLU A 537 -0.85 -0.21 3.53
N VAL A 538 0.12 0.05 4.42
CA VAL A 538 0.37 -0.76 5.62
C VAL A 538 -0.61 -0.37 6.72
N SER A 539 -1.54 -1.28 7.00
CA SER A 539 -2.58 -1.11 8.01
C SER A 539 -2.94 -2.46 8.62
N GLU A 540 -3.48 -2.47 9.83
CA GLU A 540 -4.01 -3.69 10.47
C GLU A 540 -4.95 -4.47 9.53
N LYS A 541 -5.81 -3.74 8.79
CA LYS A 541 -6.70 -4.33 7.79
C LYS A 541 -5.94 -5.03 6.66
N SER A 542 -4.96 -4.37 6.03
CA SER A 542 -4.24 -4.95 4.87
C SER A 542 -3.33 -6.11 5.29
N LEU A 543 -2.79 -6.07 6.51
CA LEU A 543 -2.09 -7.20 7.14
C LEU A 543 -3.05 -8.38 7.41
N MET A 544 -4.24 -8.14 7.97
CA MET A 544 -5.24 -9.20 8.17
C MET A 544 -5.80 -9.77 6.86
N GLU A 545 -5.90 -8.97 5.79
CA GLU A 545 -6.21 -9.47 4.44
C GLU A 545 -5.05 -10.32 3.88
N SER A 546 -3.80 -9.90 4.09
CA SER A 546 -2.60 -10.65 3.70
C SER A 546 -2.49 -12.01 4.40
N LEU A 547 -2.79 -12.09 5.70
CA LEU A 547 -2.82 -13.34 6.48
C LEU A 547 -3.93 -14.31 6.01
N LYS A 548 -5.12 -13.80 5.68
CA LYS A 548 -6.20 -14.61 5.09
C LYS A 548 -5.82 -15.20 3.74
N LEU A 549 -5.05 -14.44 2.94
CA LEU A 549 -4.47 -14.93 1.69
C LEU A 549 -3.37 -15.96 1.95
N SER A 550 -2.49 -15.78 2.94
CA SER A 550 -1.49 -16.80 3.33
C SER A 550 -2.16 -18.12 3.74
N ALA A 551 -3.23 -18.07 4.54
CA ALA A 551 -4.01 -19.25 4.92
C ALA A 551 -4.65 -19.95 3.72
N LYS A 552 -5.17 -19.19 2.73
CA LYS A 552 -5.71 -19.73 1.48
C LYS A 552 -4.63 -20.44 0.66
N TRP A 553 -3.45 -19.82 0.51
CA TRP A 553 -2.33 -20.42 -0.21
C TRP A 553 -1.87 -21.72 0.45
N LEU A 554 -1.69 -21.72 1.77
CA LEU A 554 -1.27 -22.90 2.53
C LEU A 554 -2.25 -24.06 2.38
N LEU A 555 -3.56 -23.79 2.33
CA LEU A 555 -4.58 -24.80 2.04
C LEU A 555 -4.53 -25.32 0.58
N ASN A 556 -4.24 -24.46 -0.40
CA ASN A 556 -4.06 -24.89 -1.80
C ASN A 556 -2.77 -25.68 -2.03
N ALA A 557 -1.77 -25.50 -1.16
CA ALA A 557 -0.46 -26.17 -1.21
C ALA A 557 -0.42 -27.54 -0.50
N MET A 558 -1.53 -27.96 0.11
CA MET A 558 -1.69 -29.29 0.71
C MET A 558 -2.01 -30.34 -0.36
N ASN A 559 -1.35 -31.50 -0.26
CA ASN A 559 -1.70 -32.71 -1.00
C ASN A 559 -2.70 -33.55 -0.18
N GLU A 560 -3.37 -34.50 -0.84
CA GLU A 560 -4.38 -35.38 -0.20
C GLU A 560 -3.79 -36.30 0.89
N ASP A 561 -2.50 -36.66 0.79
CA ASP A 561 -1.77 -37.43 1.80
C ASP A 561 -1.39 -36.62 3.06
N GLY A 562 -1.68 -35.32 3.08
CA GLY A 562 -1.29 -34.41 4.16
C GLY A 562 0.09 -33.76 3.97
N SER A 563 0.86 -34.12 2.94
CA SER A 563 2.12 -33.44 2.62
C SER A 563 1.89 -32.04 2.03
N LYS A 564 2.93 -31.20 1.99
CA LYS A 564 2.86 -29.83 1.42
C LYS A 564 3.85 -29.64 0.29
N VAL A 565 3.44 -28.88 -0.73
CA VAL A 565 4.31 -28.33 -1.76
C VAL A 565 5.44 -27.51 -1.12
N TYR A 566 6.68 -27.86 -1.45
CA TYR A 566 7.86 -27.14 -0.94
C TYR A 566 8.20 -25.88 -1.74
N LEU A 567 8.19 -25.99 -3.08
CA LEU A 567 8.60 -24.94 -4.01
C LEU A 567 7.78 -25.04 -5.30
N TRP A 568 7.15 -23.92 -5.66
CA TRP A 568 6.38 -23.80 -6.90
C TRP A 568 6.81 -22.54 -7.67
N GLN A 569 6.92 -22.68 -8.99
CA GLN A 569 7.33 -21.63 -9.92
C GLN A 569 6.10 -21.19 -10.75
N PRO A 570 5.46 -20.05 -10.42
CA PRO A 570 4.20 -19.62 -11.04
C PRO A 570 4.32 -19.39 -12.55
N SER A 571 5.50 -18.93 -13.00
CA SER A 571 5.82 -18.64 -14.40
C SER A 571 5.77 -19.87 -15.32
N GLU A 572 6.21 -21.03 -14.81
CA GLU A 572 6.20 -22.30 -15.56
C GLU A 572 5.00 -23.19 -15.20
N ASN A 573 4.22 -22.80 -14.17
CA ASN A 573 3.25 -23.65 -13.47
C ASN A 573 3.87 -25.00 -13.05
N LYS A 574 5.05 -24.94 -12.43
CA LYS A 574 5.89 -26.12 -12.16
C LYS A 574 6.21 -26.27 -10.68
N PHE A 575 6.03 -27.49 -10.17
CA PHE A 575 6.54 -27.89 -8.86
C PHE A 575 7.98 -28.37 -8.97
N LEU A 576 8.86 -27.89 -8.08
CA LEU A 576 10.27 -28.27 -8.07
C LEU A 576 10.53 -29.21 -6.89
N ARG A 577 11.21 -30.34 -7.16
CA ARG A 577 11.54 -31.34 -6.15
C ARG A 577 12.85 -30.98 -5.43
N SER A 578 12.76 -30.75 -4.12
CA SER A 578 13.82 -30.92 -3.12
C SER A 578 13.21 -30.58 -1.76
N GLY A 579 13.01 -31.56 -0.89
CA GLY A 579 12.44 -31.32 0.44
C GLY A 579 13.36 -30.50 1.34
N ASN A 580 12.80 -30.01 2.44
CA ASN A 580 13.58 -29.64 3.61
C ASN A 580 12.66 -29.69 4.85
N LEU A 581 12.86 -30.72 5.69
CA LEU A 581 11.99 -30.96 6.85
C LEU A 581 11.91 -29.80 7.84
N VAL A 582 13.02 -29.09 8.08
CA VAL A 582 13.06 -27.89 8.96
C VAL A 582 11.99 -26.90 8.51
N ARG A 583 12.03 -26.48 7.24
CA ARG A 583 11.06 -25.56 6.64
C ARG A 583 9.64 -26.11 6.60
N GLN A 584 9.48 -27.41 6.34
CA GLN A 584 8.17 -28.06 6.27
C GLN A 584 7.45 -28.01 7.64
N LEU A 585 8.13 -28.46 8.70
CA LEU A 585 7.62 -28.49 10.08
C LEU A 585 7.44 -27.09 10.66
N ALA A 586 8.38 -26.18 10.39
CA ALA A 586 8.28 -24.79 10.81
C ALA A 586 7.02 -24.11 10.25
N THR A 587 6.70 -24.40 8.99
CA THR A 587 5.45 -23.96 8.37
C THR A 587 4.22 -24.61 9.01
N THR A 588 4.28 -25.88 9.39
CA THR A 588 3.19 -26.55 10.15
C THR A 588 2.89 -25.84 11.46
N GLY A 589 3.91 -25.42 12.21
CA GLY A 589 3.72 -24.60 13.41
C GLY A 589 3.01 -23.28 13.14
N VAL A 590 3.42 -22.54 12.09
CA VAL A 590 2.77 -21.27 11.69
C VAL A 590 1.35 -21.48 11.17
N MET A 591 1.03 -22.62 10.53
CA MET A 591 -0.36 -22.95 10.16
C MET A 591 -1.27 -23.07 11.39
N GLY A 592 -0.74 -23.60 12.52
CA GLY A 592 -1.45 -23.67 13.80
C GLY A 592 -1.80 -22.29 14.36
N ASP A 593 -0.78 -21.43 14.55
CA ASP A 593 -0.96 -20.04 15.00
C ASP A 593 -1.97 -19.28 14.11
N LEU A 594 -1.84 -19.43 12.80
CA LEU A 594 -2.69 -18.77 11.81
C LEU A 594 -4.13 -19.31 11.81
N ALA A 595 -4.31 -20.60 12.10
CA ALA A 595 -5.63 -21.22 12.24
C ALA A 595 -6.36 -20.76 13.52
N GLU A 596 -5.61 -20.52 14.60
CA GLU A 596 -6.15 -19.91 15.82
C GLU A 596 -6.54 -18.44 15.57
N LEU A 597 -5.59 -17.61 15.10
CA LEU A 597 -5.80 -16.18 14.85
C LEU A 597 -6.96 -15.89 13.89
N LEU A 598 -7.10 -16.68 12.83
CA LEU A 598 -8.18 -16.53 11.84
C LEU A 598 -9.44 -17.34 12.16
N GLN A 599 -9.46 -18.08 13.28
CA GLN A 599 -10.53 -19.02 13.65
C GLN A 599 -10.90 -19.99 12.51
N ASN A 600 -9.88 -20.45 11.77
CA ASN A 600 -10.04 -21.21 10.53
C ASN A 600 -9.93 -22.72 10.78
N ASN A 601 -11.07 -23.38 11.02
CA ASN A 601 -11.14 -24.83 11.24
C ASN A 601 -10.53 -25.66 10.09
N LYS A 602 -10.64 -25.22 8.82
CA LYS A 602 -10.02 -25.96 7.70
C LYS A 602 -8.50 -25.94 7.79
N LEU A 603 -7.92 -24.79 8.14
CA LEU A 603 -6.46 -24.68 8.34
C LEU A 603 -6.01 -25.45 9.59
N ARG A 604 -6.84 -25.51 10.65
CA ARG A 604 -6.57 -26.32 11.84
C ARG A 604 -6.47 -27.82 11.51
N GLU A 605 -7.44 -28.37 10.78
CA GLU A 605 -7.40 -29.78 10.39
C GLU A 605 -6.29 -30.07 9.38
N ALA A 606 -6.00 -29.15 8.44
CA ALA A 606 -4.83 -29.26 7.56
C ALA A 606 -3.49 -29.25 8.33
N THR A 607 -3.40 -28.46 9.40
CA THR A 607 -2.23 -28.43 10.30
C THR A 607 -2.01 -29.79 10.96
N LYS A 608 -3.08 -30.38 11.52
CA LYS A 608 -3.03 -31.71 12.15
C LYS A 608 -2.69 -32.81 11.14
N ALA A 609 -3.30 -32.78 9.95
CA ALA A 609 -3.04 -33.74 8.88
C ALA A 609 -1.56 -33.68 8.44
N ASN A 610 -1.00 -32.48 8.26
CA ASN A 610 0.40 -32.35 7.90
C ASN A 610 1.37 -32.71 9.03
N LEU A 611 1.04 -32.40 10.29
CA LEU A 611 1.81 -32.87 11.44
C LEU A 611 1.80 -34.40 11.50
N ALA A 612 0.64 -35.02 11.33
CA ALA A 612 0.49 -36.47 11.30
C ALA A 612 1.29 -37.11 10.16
N TYR A 613 1.29 -36.52 8.96
CA TYR A 613 2.14 -36.96 7.84
C TYR A 613 3.61 -37.02 8.26
N HIS A 614 4.18 -35.89 8.69
CA HIS A 614 5.62 -35.82 9.04
C HIS A 614 5.98 -36.69 10.24
N LEU A 615 5.14 -36.77 11.28
CA LEU A 615 5.38 -37.66 12.43
C LEU A 615 5.15 -39.15 12.12
N SER A 616 4.40 -39.50 11.08
CA SER A 616 4.23 -40.90 10.67
C SER A 616 5.35 -41.41 9.77
N LYS A 617 5.99 -40.49 9.03
CA LYS A 617 6.96 -40.81 7.98
C LYS A 617 8.40 -40.52 8.38
N ASP A 618 8.63 -39.36 8.99
CA ASP A 618 9.97 -38.78 9.15
C ASP A 618 10.47 -38.88 10.61
N TYR A 619 9.63 -39.21 11.60
CA TYR A 619 10.04 -39.41 12.99
C TYR A 619 10.74 -40.75 13.20
N VAL A 620 11.90 -40.71 13.86
CA VAL A 620 12.72 -41.87 14.22
C VAL A 620 12.97 -41.85 15.73
N GLU A 621 12.82 -43.02 16.37
CA GLU A 621 13.05 -43.21 17.79
C GLU A 621 14.30 -44.07 18.02
N ASP A 622 15.31 -43.49 18.64
CA ASP A 622 16.48 -44.21 19.14
C ASP A 622 16.19 -44.67 20.58
N LYS A 623 15.69 -45.89 20.67
CA LYS A 623 15.35 -46.56 21.94
C LYS A 623 16.55 -46.81 22.85
N SER A 624 17.77 -46.86 22.32
CA SER A 624 18.97 -47.11 23.12
C SER A 624 19.31 -45.89 23.98
N ASN A 625 19.14 -44.69 23.43
CA ASN A 625 19.34 -43.42 24.12
C ASN A 625 18.03 -42.82 24.66
N GLY A 626 16.87 -43.37 24.28
CA GLY A 626 15.53 -42.86 24.61
C GLY A 626 15.26 -41.46 24.02
N ILE A 627 15.84 -41.17 22.85
CA ILE A 627 15.74 -39.88 22.15
C ILE A 627 14.95 -40.07 20.84
N GLY A 628 14.39 -38.97 20.34
CA GLY A 628 13.65 -38.96 19.08
C GLY A 628 14.12 -37.81 18.20
N TYR A 629 14.21 -38.05 16.90
CA TYR A 629 14.62 -37.06 15.91
C TYR A 629 13.82 -37.23 14.63
N ILE A 630 13.95 -36.27 13.71
CA ILE A 630 13.27 -36.30 12.41
C ILE A 630 14.30 -36.42 11.29
N SER A 631 14.16 -37.41 10.40
CA SER A 631 15.03 -37.64 9.22
C SER A 631 14.20 -37.94 7.96
N GLU A 632 14.71 -37.55 6.78
CA GLU A 632 14.09 -37.92 5.49
C GLU A 632 14.39 -39.38 5.09
N ASP A 633 15.45 -39.98 5.64
CA ASP A 633 15.77 -41.41 5.54
C ASP A 633 16.19 -41.92 6.93
N ALA A 634 15.52 -42.95 7.44
CA ALA A 634 15.87 -43.60 8.71
C ALA A 634 17.25 -44.28 8.69
N LYS A 635 17.84 -44.51 7.51
CA LYS A 635 19.20 -45.05 7.33
C LYS A 635 20.28 -43.97 7.35
N GLU A 636 19.96 -42.73 6.99
CA GLU A 636 20.87 -41.59 7.15
C GLU A 636 20.63 -40.91 8.50
N ILE A 637 21.52 -41.19 9.47
CA ILE A 637 21.39 -40.69 10.84
C ILE A 637 21.76 -39.20 11.01
N THR A 638 22.30 -38.54 9.98
CA THR A 638 22.81 -37.15 10.02
C THR A 638 21.67 -36.12 10.11
N VAL A 639 21.20 -35.87 11.33
CA VAL A 639 20.10 -34.95 11.64
C VAL A 639 20.57 -33.73 12.42
N ASN A 640 19.69 -32.73 12.59
CA ASN A 640 20.02 -31.48 13.29
C ASN A 640 18.95 -31.11 14.33
N ILE A 641 19.34 -30.31 15.33
CA ILE A 641 18.43 -29.91 16.42
C ILE A 641 17.32 -28.94 15.98
N GLY A 642 17.51 -28.19 14.88
CA GLY A 642 16.50 -27.29 14.32
C GLY A 642 15.26 -28.03 13.82
N THR A 643 15.44 -29.17 13.13
CA THR A 643 14.30 -30.02 12.71
C THR A 643 13.49 -30.49 13.93
N ALA A 644 14.17 -30.90 15.01
CA ALA A 644 13.51 -31.29 16.25
C ALA A 644 12.81 -30.11 16.95
N ALA A 645 13.43 -28.92 16.96
CA ALA A 645 12.87 -27.70 17.52
C ALA A 645 11.55 -27.31 16.83
N PHE A 646 11.50 -27.38 15.49
CA PHE A 646 10.25 -27.14 14.75
C PHE A 646 9.25 -28.28 14.84
N ALA A 647 9.67 -29.54 15.00
CA ALA A 647 8.74 -30.63 15.31
C ALA A 647 8.04 -30.39 16.66
N ILE A 648 8.79 -30.02 17.70
CA ILE A 648 8.25 -29.60 19.01
C ILE A 648 7.27 -28.44 18.84
N MET A 649 7.67 -27.35 18.17
CA MET A 649 6.80 -26.19 17.97
C MET A 649 5.54 -26.55 17.16
N ALA A 650 5.63 -27.42 16.15
CA ALA A 650 4.47 -27.88 15.39
C ALA A 650 3.51 -28.73 16.23
N ILE A 651 4.02 -29.64 17.08
CA ILE A 651 3.21 -30.38 18.04
C ILE A 651 2.48 -29.41 18.98
N LEU A 652 3.21 -28.47 19.61
CA LEU A 652 2.64 -27.51 20.55
C LEU A 652 1.57 -26.61 19.92
N LYS A 653 1.82 -26.09 18.71
CA LYS A 653 0.95 -25.13 18.01
C LYS A 653 -0.23 -25.77 17.25
N SER A 654 -0.17 -27.08 17.00
CA SER A 654 -1.32 -27.84 16.47
C SER A 654 -2.39 -28.12 17.52
N GLY A 655 -2.04 -28.07 18.82
CA GLY A 655 -2.88 -28.52 19.93
C GLY A 655 -2.89 -30.04 20.15
N GLU A 656 -2.06 -30.80 19.43
CA GLU A 656 -2.00 -32.27 19.50
C GLU A 656 -0.95 -32.80 20.51
N ASP A 657 -0.47 -31.96 21.44
CA ASP A 657 0.60 -32.34 22.38
C ASP A 657 0.24 -33.49 23.32
N LYS A 658 -1.05 -33.69 23.64
CA LYS A 658 -1.50 -34.87 24.38
C LYS A 658 -1.43 -36.16 23.56
N LYS A 659 -1.68 -36.08 22.25
CA LYS A 659 -1.68 -37.23 21.33
C LYS A 659 -0.25 -37.66 20.98
N TYR A 660 0.64 -36.70 20.80
CA TYR A 660 2.05 -36.93 20.48
C TYR A 660 2.98 -36.79 21.70
N ALA A 661 2.47 -37.06 22.91
CA ALA A 661 3.20 -36.83 24.15
C ALA A 661 4.54 -37.61 24.23
N SER A 662 4.56 -38.86 23.74
CA SER A 662 5.78 -39.69 23.69
C SER A 662 6.82 -39.10 22.73
N GLN A 663 6.43 -38.82 21.48
CA GLN A 663 7.30 -38.21 20.47
C GLN A 663 7.82 -36.84 20.95
N LEU A 664 6.95 -36.04 21.58
CA LEU A 664 7.32 -34.76 22.18
C LEU A 664 8.37 -34.92 23.27
N GLN A 665 8.22 -35.87 24.20
CA GLN A 665 9.23 -36.15 25.23
C GLN A 665 10.56 -36.60 24.64
N HIS A 666 10.55 -37.48 23.63
CA HIS A 666 11.75 -37.97 22.97
C HIS A 666 12.48 -36.87 22.16
N LEU A 667 11.75 -36.00 21.45
CA LEU A 667 12.30 -34.83 20.76
C LEU A 667 12.88 -33.79 21.74
N ILE A 668 12.22 -33.59 22.88
CA ILE A 668 12.73 -32.73 23.95
C ILE A 668 14.04 -33.30 24.51
N LYS A 669 14.06 -34.59 24.86
CA LYS A 669 15.26 -35.24 25.39
C LYS A 669 16.42 -35.15 24.40
N PHE A 670 16.15 -35.31 23.10
CA PHE A 670 17.15 -35.13 22.05
C PHE A 670 17.82 -33.75 22.11
N ILE A 671 17.06 -32.65 22.16
CA ILE A 671 17.65 -31.29 22.26
C ILE A 671 18.44 -31.13 23.56
N LEU A 672 17.88 -31.56 24.69
CA LEU A 672 18.52 -31.41 26.01
C LEU A 672 19.88 -32.12 26.08
N THR A 673 20.00 -33.32 25.51
CA THR A 673 21.27 -34.08 25.49
C THR A 673 22.29 -33.57 24.47
N ARG A 674 21.98 -32.53 23.68
CA ARG A 674 22.98 -31.87 22.80
C ARG A 674 23.69 -30.69 23.47
N GLN A 675 23.26 -30.20 24.63
CA GLN A 675 23.98 -29.12 25.31
C GLN A 675 25.28 -29.62 25.93
N LYS A 676 26.37 -28.90 25.71
CA LYS A 676 27.72 -29.18 26.23
C LYS A 676 27.95 -28.48 27.57
N GLU A 677 29.12 -28.71 28.16
CA GLU A 677 29.53 -28.06 29.41
C GLU A 677 29.66 -26.54 29.27
N ASP A 678 30.19 -26.06 28.15
CA ASP A 678 30.33 -24.62 27.83
C ASP A 678 29.02 -23.90 27.47
N GLY A 679 27.88 -24.60 27.54
CA GLY A 679 26.55 -24.08 27.20
C GLY A 679 26.21 -24.12 25.71
N SER A 680 27.19 -24.36 24.83
CA SER A 680 26.94 -24.53 23.39
C SER A 680 26.20 -25.83 23.09
N PHE A 681 25.51 -25.91 21.95
CA PHE A 681 24.90 -27.14 21.47
C PHE A 681 25.80 -27.87 20.46
N ASP A 682 25.76 -29.20 20.47
CA ASP A 682 26.11 -29.97 19.29
C ASP A 682 24.92 -30.05 18.32
N VAL A 683 24.89 -29.10 17.39
CA VAL A 683 23.74 -28.84 16.51
C VAL A 683 23.45 -29.95 15.49
N TYR A 684 24.35 -30.93 15.35
CA TYR A 684 24.16 -32.13 14.54
C TYR A 684 24.23 -33.40 15.39
N TYR A 685 23.59 -34.47 14.92
CA TYR A 685 23.69 -35.81 15.47
C TYR A 685 23.91 -36.80 14.32
N PRO A 686 24.81 -37.80 14.47
CA PRO A 686 25.80 -37.96 15.53
C PRO A 686 26.81 -36.80 15.56
N SER A 687 27.53 -36.65 16.68
CA SER A 687 28.61 -35.67 16.80
C SER A 687 29.68 -35.91 15.72
N GLY A 688 30.10 -34.85 15.01
CA GLY A 688 31.09 -34.94 13.93
C GLY A 688 30.58 -35.50 12.59
N SER A 689 29.28 -35.77 12.44
CA SER A 689 28.63 -36.23 11.20
C SER A 689 28.71 -35.26 10.00
N VAL A 690 29.18 -34.03 10.23
CA VAL A 690 29.41 -33.02 9.19
C VAL A 690 30.76 -32.32 9.39
N ASP A 691 31.30 -31.76 8.30
CA ASP A 691 32.50 -30.91 8.34
C ASP A 691 32.40 -29.82 9.44
N PRO A 692 33.48 -29.56 10.20
CA PRO A 692 33.51 -28.54 11.25
C PRO A 692 33.10 -27.13 10.80
N LYS A 693 33.38 -26.71 9.56
CA LYS A 693 32.97 -25.38 9.06
C LYS A 693 31.46 -25.33 8.84
N ARG A 694 30.84 -26.43 8.37
CA ARG A 694 29.38 -26.58 8.31
C ARG A 694 28.77 -26.58 9.71
N ALA A 695 29.31 -27.35 10.66
CA ALA A 695 28.85 -27.35 12.04
C ALA A 695 28.90 -25.95 12.67
N TYR A 696 30.03 -25.24 12.54
CA TYR A 696 30.21 -23.88 13.03
C TYR A 696 29.21 -22.89 12.43
N LYS A 697 29.01 -22.90 11.10
CA LYS A 697 28.01 -22.03 10.45
C LYS A 697 26.58 -22.36 10.89
N SER A 698 26.28 -23.61 11.20
CA SER A 698 24.94 -24.04 11.66
C SER A 698 24.61 -23.65 13.09
N GLN A 699 25.61 -23.36 13.94
CA GLN A 699 25.40 -22.73 15.26
C GLN A 699 24.61 -21.44 15.16
N ARG A 700 24.75 -20.72 14.04
CA ARG A 700 24.13 -19.42 13.83
C ARG A 700 22.61 -19.47 13.92
N TYR A 701 21.93 -20.58 13.60
CA TYR A 701 20.47 -20.64 13.54
C TYR A 701 19.87 -21.81 14.31
N TYR A 702 20.36 -23.05 14.13
CA TYR A 702 19.79 -24.23 14.80
C TYR A 702 19.81 -24.15 16.34
N ALA A 703 20.83 -23.52 16.92
CA ALA A 703 20.87 -23.31 18.36
C ALA A 703 19.80 -22.31 18.84
N GLY A 704 19.61 -21.20 18.13
CA GLY A 704 18.55 -20.23 18.45
C GLY A 704 17.14 -20.82 18.26
N GLU A 705 16.94 -21.65 17.23
CA GLU A 705 15.69 -22.39 17.01
C GLU A 705 15.38 -23.35 18.17
N ALA A 706 16.39 -24.09 18.64
CA ALA A 706 16.27 -24.97 19.80
C ALA A 706 15.98 -24.21 21.10
N LEU A 707 16.71 -23.12 21.37
CA LEU A 707 16.47 -22.23 22.51
C LEU A 707 15.04 -21.65 22.49
N LEU A 708 14.54 -21.27 21.31
CA LEU A 708 13.17 -20.78 21.14
C LEU A 708 12.14 -21.87 21.45
N ALA A 709 12.34 -23.11 20.97
CA ALA A 709 11.46 -24.24 21.29
C ALA A 709 11.43 -24.57 22.79
N LEU A 710 12.58 -24.51 23.47
CA LEU A 710 12.67 -24.66 24.93
C LEU A 710 11.91 -23.55 25.66
N MET A 711 11.97 -22.30 25.19
CA MET A 711 11.18 -21.21 25.79
C MET A 711 9.67 -21.34 25.55
N TYR A 712 9.21 -21.88 24.41
CA TYR A 712 7.79 -22.24 24.23
C TYR A 712 7.35 -23.35 25.20
N LEU A 713 8.21 -24.34 25.47
CA LEU A 713 7.94 -25.38 26.46
C LEU A 713 7.88 -24.79 27.88
N TYR A 714 8.83 -23.92 28.25
CA TYR A 714 8.81 -23.19 29.51
C TYR A 714 7.52 -22.38 29.67
N GLU A 715 7.11 -21.63 28.64
CA GLU A 715 5.88 -20.83 28.69
C GLU A 715 4.63 -21.68 28.99
N LYS A 716 4.53 -22.88 28.40
CA LYS A 716 3.40 -23.79 28.56
C LYS A 716 3.43 -24.61 29.86
N THR A 717 4.61 -25.00 30.34
CA THR A 717 4.78 -25.96 31.46
C THR A 717 5.22 -25.32 32.78
N LYS A 718 5.89 -24.16 32.72
CA LYS A 718 6.64 -23.54 33.84
C LYS A 718 7.73 -24.43 34.45
N ASP A 719 8.20 -25.44 33.73
CA ASP A 719 9.28 -26.33 34.18
C ASP A 719 10.65 -25.64 33.96
N ASN A 720 11.32 -25.30 35.07
CA ASN A 720 12.55 -24.51 35.07
C ASN A 720 13.72 -25.16 34.31
N LYS A 721 13.75 -26.49 34.14
CA LYS A 721 14.84 -27.18 33.41
C LYS A 721 15.04 -26.65 31.98
N TYR A 722 13.97 -26.12 31.37
CA TYR A 722 14.02 -25.51 30.04
C TYR A 722 14.67 -24.12 30.07
N LEU A 723 14.44 -23.36 31.14
CA LEU A 723 15.03 -22.03 31.35
C LEU A 723 16.50 -22.15 31.73
N GLU A 724 16.86 -23.08 32.61
CA GLU A 724 18.25 -23.35 33.04
C GLU A 724 19.18 -23.64 31.84
N VAL A 725 18.69 -24.41 30.85
CA VAL A 725 19.41 -24.68 29.59
C VAL A 725 19.62 -23.40 28.77
N VAL A 726 18.62 -22.51 28.72
CA VAL A 726 18.69 -21.23 27.99
C VAL A 726 19.62 -20.24 28.71
N GLU A 727 19.61 -20.22 30.04
CA GLU A 727 20.53 -19.44 30.87
C GLU A 727 21.98 -19.90 30.69
N LYS A 728 22.24 -21.22 30.74
CA LYS A 728 23.57 -21.80 30.51
C LYS A 728 24.10 -21.51 29.10
N ALA A 729 23.23 -21.49 28.09
CA ALA A 729 23.62 -21.21 26.71
C ALA A 729 23.93 -19.73 26.43
N PHE A 730 23.36 -18.80 27.20
CA PHE A 730 23.39 -17.37 26.90
C PHE A 730 24.80 -16.76 26.79
N PRO A 731 25.75 -16.99 27.73
CA PRO A 731 27.10 -16.43 27.62
C PRO A 731 27.82 -16.86 26.34
N TYR A 732 27.71 -18.15 26.00
CA TYR A 732 28.32 -18.71 24.79
C TYR A 732 27.79 -18.04 23.53
N TYR A 733 26.46 -18.00 23.34
CA TYR A 733 25.89 -17.47 22.08
C TYR A 733 25.99 -15.95 21.97
N ARG A 734 26.03 -15.22 23.10
CA ARG A 734 26.37 -13.80 23.13
C ARG A 734 27.78 -13.55 22.57
N ASP A 735 28.76 -14.29 23.07
CA ASP A 735 30.16 -14.07 22.72
C ASP A 735 30.49 -14.68 21.33
N PHE A 736 29.82 -15.76 20.93
CA PHE A 736 29.83 -16.31 19.57
C PHE A 736 29.34 -15.28 18.54
N TYR A 737 28.20 -14.62 18.78
CA TYR A 737 27.67 -13.59 17.88
C TYR A 737 28.62 -12.39 17.78
N ARG A 738 29.17 -11.92 18.90
CA ARG A 738 30.13 -10.80 18.92
C ARG A 738 31.40 -11.11 18.13
N LYS A 739 31.83 -12.38 18.09
CA LYS A 739 32.96 -12.88 17.31
C LYS A 739 32.63 -13.05 15.81
N ASP A 740 31.42 -13.45 15.47
CA ASP A 740 30.95 -13.74 14.10
C ASP A 740 29.61 -13.05 13.83
N LYS A 741 29.64 -11.71 13.78
CA LYS A 741 28.45 -10.87 13.60
C LYS A 741 27.74 -11.23 12.30
N ASN A 742 26.64 -11.97 12.41
CA ASN A 742 25.90 -12.47 11.25
C ASN A 742 24.39 -12.33 11.43
N ALA A 743 23.73 -11.75 10.43
CA ALA A 743 22.29 -11.50 10.46
C ALA A 743 21.43 -12.75 10.68
N SER A 744 21.89 -13.94 10.27
CA SER A 744 21.14 -15.19 10.47
C SER A 744 20.96 -15.61 11.93
N SER A 745 21.78 -15.10 12.85
CA SER A 745 21.67 -15.40 14.29
C SER A 745 20.71 -14.50 15.05
N ILE A 746 20.58 -13.27 14.58
CA ILE A 746 19.85 -12.21 15.27
C ILE A 746 18.39 -12.61 15.54
N PRO A 747 17.58 -13.10 14.57
CA PRO A 747 16.15 -13.27 14.81
C PRO A 747 15.87 -14.40 15.80
N TRP A 748 16.52 -15.55 15.68
CA TRP A 748 16.26 -16.70 16.55
C TRP A 748 16.69 -16.44 18.00
N LEU A 749 17.89 -15.90 18.19
CA LEU A 749 18.37 -15.50 19.51
C LEU A 749 17.49 -14.40 20.13
N THR A 750 17.05 -13.42 19.33
CA THR A 750 16.13 -12.37 19.80
C THR A 750 14.80 -12.93 20.29
N GLN A 751 14.17 -13.82 19.53
CA GLN A 751 12.90 -14.44 19.93
C GLN A 751 13.05 -15.29 21.21
N ALA A 752 14.12 -16.07 21.32
CA ALA A 752 14.39 -16.89 22.50
C ALA A 752 14.67 -16.04 23.75
N TYR A 753 15.57 -15.06 23.64
CA TYR A 753 15.95 -14.21 24.76
C TYR A 753 14.88 -13.19 25.15
N PHE A 754 13.96 -12.82 24.25
CA PHE A 754 12.79 -12.02 24.63
C PHE A 754 11.89 -12.80 25.58
N LYS A 755 11.64 -14.08 25.31
CA LYS A 755 10.91 -14.97 26.22
C LYS A 755 11.68 -15.21 27.52
N ALA A 756 13.00 -15.41 27.47
CA ALA A 756 13.84 -15.55 28.66
C ALA A 756 13.81 -14.29 29.54
N TYR A 757 13.87 -13.09 28.93
CA TYR A 757 13.65 -11.82 29.62
C TYR A 757 12.24 -11.73 30.22
N GLN A 758 11.20 -12.15 29.50
CA GLN A 758 9.83 -12.15 30.02
C GLN A 758 9.70 -13.03 31.28
N ALA A 759 10.42 -14.16 31.34
CA ALA A 759 10.46 -15.05 32.50
C ALA A 759 11.30 -14.49 33.68
N THR A 760 12.53 -14.03 33.41
CA THR A 760 13.55 -13.73 34.43
C THR A 760 13.67 -12.25 34.82
N LYS A 761 13.28 -11.34 33.92
CA LYS A 761 13.62 -9.91 33.94
C LYS A 761 15.12 -9.58 33.90
N ASN A 762 16.00 -10.55 33.61
CA ASN A 762 17.44 -10.31 33.51
C ASN A 762 17.76 -9.32 32.37
N SER A 763 18.36 -8.19 32.71
CA SER A 763 18.69 -7.10 31.79
C SER A 763 19.69 -7.48 30.70
N ASP A 764 20.55 -8.47 30.93
CA ASP A 764 21.58 -8.87 29.96
C ASP A 764 20.97 -9.37 28.66
N TYR A 765 19.83 -10.09 28.74
CA TYR A 765 19.05 -10.47 27.57
C TYR A 765 18.56 -9.25 26.79
N ALA A 766 18.08 -8.22 27.50
CA ALA A 766 17.48 -7.05 26.88
C ALA A 766 18.53 -6.20 26.15
N GLU A 767 19.65 -5.90 26.80
CA GLU A 767 20.74 -5.14 26.20
C GLU A 767 21.38 -5.91 25.02
N PHE A 768 21.50 -7.24 25.11
CA PHE A 768 21.99 -8.05 23.99
C PHE A 768 21.01 -8.10 22.80
N ILE A 769 19.69 -8.11 23.05
CA ILE A 769 18.67 -7.97 22.00
C ILE A 769 18.81 -6.62 21.29
N PHE A 770 19.02 -5.53 22.03
CA PHE A 770 19.18 -4.20 21.43
C PHE A 770 20.48 -4.09 20.63
N GLU A 771 21.59 -4.68 21.11
CA GLU A 771 22.86 -4.81 20.38
C GLU A 771 22.65 -5.52 19.03
N MET A 772 22.17 -6.77 19.05
CA MET A 772 21.94 -7.55 17.83
C MET A 772 20.96 -6.85 16.87
N THR A 773 19.85 -6.33 17.38
CA THR A 773 18.83 -5.71 16.53
C THR A 773 19.36 -4.42 15.89
N SER A 774 20.26 -3.68 16.55
CA SER A 774 20.88 -2.48 15.95
C SER A 774 21.75 -2.83 14.73
N ASP A 775 22.54 -3.91 14.81
CA ASP A 775 23.33 -4.39 13.67
C ASP A 775 22.43 -4.88 12.51
N LEU A 776 21.29 -5.52 12.82
CA LEU A 776 20.34 -5.97 11.80
C LEU A 776 19.75 -4.79 11.00
N LEU A 777 19.45 -3.66 11.67
CA LEU A 777 18.85 -2.50 11.02
C LEU A 777 19.76 -1.80 10.00
N SER A 778 21.09 -1.95 10.09
CA SER A 778 21.98 -1.41 9.04
C SER A 778 21.86 -2.13 7.69
N HIS A 779 21.20 -3.29 7.65
CA HIS A 779 20.93 -4.05 6.42
C HIS A 779 19.56 -3.77 5.80
N GLN A 780 18.79 -2.79 6.30
CA GLN A 780 17.44 -2.47 5.80
C GLN A 780 17.40 -1.17 5.00
N THR A 781 16.78 -1.21 3.82
CA THR A 781 16.50 -0.04 2.96
C THR A 781 15.32 0.75 3.52
N MET A 782 15.61 1.79 4.29
CA MET A 782 14.62 2.63 4.99
C MET A 782 14.13 3.84 4.18
N SER A 783 14.73 4.15 3.03
CA SER A 783 14.40 5.33 2.21
C SER A 783 13.87 4.95 0.84
N ALA A 784 13.03 5.81 0.27
CA ALA A 784 12.76 5.84 -1.16
C ALA A 784 14.00 6.33 -1.93
N SER A 785 14.94 5.42 -2.18
CA SER A 785 15.97 5.60 -3.21
C SER A 785 15.31 5.55 -4.60
N SER A 786 16.10 5.49 -5.68
CA SER A 786 15.57 5.27 -7.05
C SER A 786 14.81 3.94 -7.26
N LEU A 787 14.64 3.13 -6.20
CA LEU A 787 14.05 1.80 -6.20
C LEU A 787 12.82 1.73 -5.25
N PRO A 788 11.67 2.34 -5.59
CA PRO A 788 10.49 2.37 -4.74
C PRO A 788 9.96 0.97 -4.42
N ASP A 789 10.15 -0.02 -5.29
CA ASP A 789 9.83 -1.43 -5.05
C ASP A 789 10.64 -2.06 -3.90
N LYS A 790 11.83 -1.53 -3.59
CA LYS A 790 12.72 -2.00 -2.50
C LYS A 790 12.60 -1.22 -1.19
N ILE A 791 11.63 -0.33 -1.03
CA ILE A 791 11.36 0.30 0.28
C ILE A 791 11.01 -0.82 1.29
N GLY A 792 11.77 -0.91 2.39
CA GLY A 792 11.66 -1.92 3.45
C GLY A 792 12.44 -3.22 3.25
N TYR A 793 13.13 -3.36 2.12
CA TYR A 793 13.96 -4.50 1.74
C TYR A 793 15.16 -4.69 2.68
N PHE A 794 15.61 -5.95 2.86
CA PHE A 794 16.87 -6.28 3.53
C PHE A 794 17.89 -6.84 2.53
N ASP A 795 19.19 -6.55 2.72
CA ASP A 795 20.30 -6.92 1.81
C ASP A 795 20.33 -8.38 1.34
N SER A 796 19.88 -9.33 2.19
CA SER A 796 19.70 -10.75 1.83
C SER A 796 18.81 -10.97 0.59
N GLY A 797 17.91 -10.03 0.34
CA GLY A 797 17.16 -9.84 -0.88
C GLY A 797 15.85 -10.59 -1.02
N ASN A 798 15.52 -11.47 -0.09
CA ASN A 798 14.43 -12.44 -0.23
C ASN A 798 13.41 -12.39 0.91
N SER A 799 12.17 -12.76 0.59
CA SER A 799 10.98 -12.62 1.44
C SER A 799 11.08 -13.42 2.75
N TRP A 800 11.59 -14.66 2.71
CA TRP A 800 11.82 -15.46 3.92
C TRP A 800 12.81 -14.79 4.90
N SER A 801 13.90 -14.21 4.38
CA SER A 801 14.91 -13.52 5.19
C SER A 801 14.35 -12.24 5.79
N ALA A 802 13.64 -11.43 4.98
CA ALA A 802 12.95 -10.25 5.48
C ALA A 802 11.91 -10.61 6.55
N GLY A 803 11.12 -11.66 6.35
CA GLY A 803 10.15 -12.17 7.32
C GLY A 803 10.82 -12.55 8.65
N VAL A 804 11.83 -13.43 8.65
CA VAL A 804 12.47 -13.89 9.89
C VAL A 804 13.15 -12.75 10.65
N TYR A 805 13.75 -11.79 9.94
CA TYR A 805 14.29 -10.57 10.55
C TYR A 805 13.21 -9.72 11.22
N LEU A 806 12.07 -9.53 10.55
CA LEU A 806 10.93 -8.79 11.09
C LEU A 806 10.26 -9.50 12.28
N GLU A 807 10.30 -10.84 12.36
CA GLU A 807 9.87 -11.58 13.55
C GLU A 807 10.71 -11.27 14.79
N GLY A 808 12.02 -11.09 14.62
CA GLY A 808 12.94 -10.70 15.70
C GLY A 808 12.81 -9.22 16.07
N ILE A 809 12.75 -8.33 15.08
CA ILE A 809 12.58 -6.89 15.30
C ILE A 809 11.23 -6.59 15.99
N ALA A 810 10.18 -7.37 15.74
CA ALA A 810 8.90 -7.24 16.45
C ALA A 810 8.99 -7.59 17.94
N ASP A 811 9.79 -8.59 18.32
CA ASP A 811 10.02 -8.92 19.73
C ASP A 811 10.92 -7.87 20.40
N ALA A 812 11.92 -7.33 19.68
CA ALA A 812 12.73 -6.19 20.14
C ALA A 812 11.91 -4.89 20.29
N TYR A 813 10.91 -4.66 19.43
CA TYR A 813 9.92 -3.59 19.57
C TYR A 813 9.11 -3.73 20.87
N GLU A 814 8.55 -4.92 21.12
CA GLU A 814 7.76 -5.17 22.33
C GLU A 814 8.61 -5.05 23.60
N LEU A 815 9.87 -5.50 23.56
CA LEU A 815 10.84 -5.30 24.65
C LEU A 815 11.13 -3.81 24.88
N ALA A 816 11.41 -3.04 23.83
CA ALA A 816 11.67 -1.60 23.92
C ALA A 816 10.48 -0.86 24.55
N ARG A 817 9.24 -1.23 24.15
CA ARG A 817 7.99 -0.70 24.71
C ARG A 817 7.82 -1.07 26.18
N MET A 818 8.08 -2.33 26.56
CA MET A 818 8.05 -2.79 27.96
C MET A 818 9.06 -2.04 28.85
N LEU A 819 10.22 -1.67 28.30
CA LEU A 819 11.30 -0.97 28.98
C LEU A 819 11.27 0.57 28.83
N GLN A 820 10.20 1.13 28.25
CA GLN A 820 10.02 2.57 28.00
C GLN A 820 11.23 3.20 27.28
N ARG A 821 11.70 2.51 26.23
CA ARG A 821 12.84 2.91 25.39
C ARG A 821 12.34 3.61 24.12
N ASP A 822 11.60 4.70 24.26
CA ASP A 822 10.83 5.38 23.19
C ASP A 822 11.58 5.53 21.85
N LYS A 823 12.88 5.90 21.89
CA LYS A 823 13.71 6.03 20.68
C LYS A 823 13.95 4.71 19.95
N LEU A 824 14.15 3.61 20.69
CA LEU A 824 14.27 2.27 20.13
C LEU A 824 12.90 1.75 19.69
N GLU A 825 11.86 1.97 20.48
CA GLU A 825 10.48 1.63 20.12
C GLU A 825 10.12 2.25 18.75
N GLN A 826 10.32 3.57 18.59
CA GLN A 826 10.04 4.24 17.32
C GLN A 826 10.89 3.69 16.16
N LYS A 827 12.20 3.48 16.36
CA LYS A 827 13.11 2.96 15.34
C LYS A 827 12.69 1.55 14.86
N TYR A 828 12.32 0.67 15.80
CA TYR A 828 11.83 -0.68 15.47
C TYR A 828 10.44 -0.62 14.83
N ARG A 829 9.55 0.27 15.30
CA ARG A 829 8.23 0.49 14.71
C ARG A 829 8.34 0.87 13.23
N GLU A 830 9.14 1.88 12.90
CA GLU A 830 9.41 2.30 11.53
C GLU A 830 9.94 1.12 10.69
N SER A 831 10.99 0.45 11.16
CA SER A 831 11.58 -0.73 10.50
C SER A 831 10.54 -1.82 10.17
N ILE A 832 9.64 -2.12 11.12
CA ILE A 832 8.58 -3.10 10.96
C ILE A 832 7.59 -2.65 9.89
N ILE A 833 7.14 -1.40 9.91
CA ILE A 833 6.18 -0.86 8.92
C ILE A 833 6.77 -0.87 7.49
N PHE A 834 8.02 -0.42 7.33
CA PHE A 834 8.69 -0.51 6.03
C PHE A 834 8.85 -1.98 5.60
N GLY A 835 9.26 -2.86 6.50
CA GLY A 835 9.34 -4.30 6.24
C GLY A 835 7.99 -4.92 5.84
N MET A 836 6.90 -4.59 6.53
CA MET A 836 5.54 -5.01 6.19
C MET A 836 5.14 -4.55 4.79
N ARG A 837 5.48 -3.30 4.41
CA ARG A 837 5.29 -2.80 3.05
C ARG A 837 6.02 -3.68 2.02
N TYR A 838 7.25 -4.09 2.30
CA TYR A 838 7.99 -5.02 1.43
C TYR A 838 7.35 -6.42 1.36
N LEU A 839 6.88 -6.98 2.47
CA LEU A 839 6.17 -8.27 2.47
C LEU A 839 4.87 -8.20 1.64
N LEU A 840 4.10 -7.10 1.77
CA LEU A 840 2.92 -6.84 0.94
C LEU A 840 3.25 -6.64 -0.55
N GLN A 841 4.42 -6.09 -0.87
CA GLN A 841 4.92 -5.86 -2.23
C GLN A 841 5.28 -7.18 -2.95
N VAL A 842 5.82 -8.17 -2.22
CA VAL A 842 6.19 -9.48 -2.78
C VAL A 842 5.06 -10.53 -2.70
N GLN A 843 3.91 -10.22 -2.10
CA GLN A 843 2.75 -11.11 -2.11
C GLN A 843 2.03 -11.10 -3.47
N PHE A 844 1.69 -12.29 -3.97
CA PHE A 844 0.78 -12.46 -5.10
C PHE A 844 -0.66 -12.18 -4.66
N LYS A 845 -1.24 -11.09 -5.20
CA LYS A 845 -2.64 -10.71 -4.99
C LYS A 845 -3.19 -9.91 -6.17
N GLY A 846 -4.43 -10.22 -6.57
CA GLY A 846 -5.17 -9.52 -7.64
C GLY A 846 -4.37 -9.29 -8.93
N ASN A 847 -4.15 -8.02 -9.29
CA ASN A 847 -3.46 -7.64 -10.52
C ASN A 847 -1.95 -7.99 -10.52
N ASN A 848 -1.35 -8.28 -9.36
CA ASN A 848 0.04 -8.73 -9.26
C ASN A 848 0.26 -10.19 -9.75
N MET A 849 -0.77 -10.79 -10.36
CA MET A 849 -0.80 -12.15 -10.96
C MET A 849 -1.23 -12.12 -12.44
N PHE A 850 -1.12 -10.98 -13.15
CA PHE A 850 -1.68 -10.83 -14.50
C PHE A 850 -1.17 -11.86 -15.52
N TYR A 851 0.09 -12.28 -15.41
CA TYR A 851 0.77 -13.25 -16.27
C TYR A 851 0.72 -14.70 -15.75
N VAL A 852 0.20 -14.94 -14.54
CA VAL A 852 0.18 -16.27 -13.93
C VAL A 852 -1.00 -17.06 -14.49
N LYS A 853 -0.74 -18.28 -14.97
CA LYS A 853 -1.77 -19.19 -15.50
C LYS A 853 -2.65 -19.75 -14.38
N ASP A 854 -2.05 -20.45 -13.41
CA ASP A 854 -2.78 -20.91 -12.22
C ASP A 854 -2.81 -19.81 -11.14
N LYS A 855 -3.71 -18.84 -11.34
CA LYS A 855 -3.95 -17.78 -10.35
C LYS A 855 -4.49 -18.33 -9.03
N LYS A 856 -5.18 -19.47 -9.02
CA LYS A 856 -5.72 -20.07 -7.79
C LYS A 856 -4.58 -20.56 -6.90
N MET A 857 -3.57 -21.20 -7.50
CA MET A 857 -2.38 -21.68 -6.78
C MET A 857 -1.43 -20.54 -6.39
N ALA A 858 -1.38 -19.42 -7.12
CA ALA A 858 -0.58 -18.26 -6.72
C ALA A 858 -1.19 -17.37 -5.63
N ASP A 859 -2.52 -17.26 -5.56
CA ASP A 859 -3.18 -16.24 -4.74
C ASP A 859 -2.85 -16.37 -3.25
N GLY A 860 -2.14 -15.37 -2.73
CA GLY A 860 -1.66 -15.27 -1.35
C GLY A 860 -0.23 -15.76 -1.09
N GLY A 861 0.41 -16.39 -2.06
CA GLY A 861 1.81 -16.81 -1.97
C GLY A 861 2.79 -15.63 -1.97
N TYR A 862 3.95 -15.78 -1.34
CA TYR A 862 5.02 -14.77 -1.38
C TYR A 862 6.09 -15.15 -2.40
N ARG A 863 6.37 -14.23 -3.33
CA ARG A 863 7.51 -14.30 -4.24
C ARG A 863 8.80 -14.38 -3.44
N SER A 864 9.81 -15.04 -3.99
CA SER A 864 11.16 -15.06 -3.42
C SER A 864 11.74 -13.66 -3.34
N THR A 865 11.63 -12.86 -4.40
CA THR A 865 12.01 -11.42 -4.43
C THR A 865 11.06 -10.66 -5.37
N VAL A 866 11.22 -9.34 -5.52
CA VAL A 866 10.50 -8.57 -6.57
C VAL A 866 10.86 -9.00 -8.01
N LEU A 867 11.99 -9.70 -8.19
CA LEU A 867 12.46 -10.23 -9.48
C LEU A 867 12.28 -11.76 -9.62
N ASN A 868 12.27 -12.52 -8.51
CA ASN A 868 12.11 -13.98 -8.52
C ASN A 868 10.72 -14.38 -7.99
N ASN A 869 9.92 -14.98 -8.87
CA ASN A 869 8.52 -15.34 -8.67
C ASN A 869 8.30 -16.64 -7.89
N GLU A 870 9.34 -17.45 -7.67
CA GLU A 870 9.25 -18.71 -6.93
C GLU A 870 8.61 -18.50 -5.55
N ILE A 871 7.60 -19.32 -5.22
CA ILE A 871 7.02 -19.38 -3.88
C ILE A 871 7.61 -20.60 -3.18
N ARG A 872 8.42 -20.34 -2.14
CA ARG A 872 9.00 -21.37 -1.27
C ARG A 872 8.28 -21.41 0.07
N ILE A 873 8.11 -22.59 0.64
CA ILE A 873 7.26 -22.83 1.82
C ILE A 873 7.68 -22.00 3.06
N ASP A 874 8.97 -21.74 3.26
CA ASP A 874 9.48 -20.88 4.33
C ASP A 874 9.22 -19.38 4.11
N SER A 875 8.97 -18.94 2.88
CA SER A 875 8.42 -17.61 2.62
C SER A 875 7.04 -17.47 3.25
N MET A 876 6.22 -18.52 3.18
CA MET A 876 4.87 -18.54 3.76
C MET A 876 4.92 -18.53 5.29
N GLN A 877 5.80 -19.34 5.88
CA GLN A 877 6.08 -19.35 7.32
C GLN A 877 6.47 -17.96 7.81
N HIS A 878 7.59 -17.43 7.31
CA HIS A 878 8.22 -16.24 7.89
C HIS A 878 7.43 -14.97 7.62
N CYS A 879 6.87 -14.82 6.42
CA CYS A 879 6.05 -13.64 6.12
C CYS A 879 4.76 -13.64 6.95
N ALA A 880 4.09 -14.79 7.12
CA ALA A 880 2.91 -14.87 7.97
C ALA A 880 3.25 -14.61 9.45
N ASN A 881 4.31 -15.20 10.00
CA ASN A 881 4.69 -14.98 11.41
C ASN A 881 5.08 -13.52 11.68
N ALA A 882 5.88 -12.91 10.79
CA ALA A 882 6.22 -11.49 10.88
C ALA A 882 4.98 -10.58 10.85
N ILE A 883 4.03 -10.85 9.95
CA ILE A 883 2.79 -10.08 9.84
C ILE A 883 1.92 -10.26 11.09
N MET A 884 1.78 -11.48 11.63
CA MET A 884 1.04 -11.73 12.87
C MET A 884 1.59 -10.94 14.06
N LYS A 885 2.92 -10.89 14.23
CA LYS A 885 3.55 -10.06 15.27
C LYS A 885 3.35 -8.56 15.01
N ALA A 886 3.46 -8.13 13.75
CA ALA A 886 3.34 -6.72 13.37
C ALA A 886 1.94 -6.11 13.58
N LEU A 887 0.88 -6.90 13.74
CA LEU A 887 -0.50 -6.39 13.96
C LEU A 887 -0.57 -5.37 15.12
N LYS A 888 0.08 -5.68 16.25
CA LYS A 888 0.14 -4.79 17.44
C LYS A 888 0.93 -3.51 17.16
N VAL A 889 1.92 -3.59 16.29
CA VAL A 889 2.85 -2.51 15.92
C VAL A 889 2.17 -1.47 15.03
N VAL A 890 1.31 -1.92 14.10
CA VAL A 890 0.58 -1.05 13.15
C VAL A 890 -0.70 -0.45 13.74
N THR A 891 -1.17 -0.93 14.90
CA THR A 891 -2.32 -0.34 15.59
C THR A 891 -2.02 1.12 15.96
N ASN A 892 -2.87 2.07 15.56
CA ASN A 892 -2.63 3.52 15.68
C ASN A 892 -1.35 4.04 14.98
N TRP A 893 -0.84 3.35 13.94
CA TRP A 893 0.18 3.95 13.08
C TRP A 893 -0.48 4.99 12.15
N GLN A 894 0.16 6.15 12.05
CA GLN A 894 -0.10 7.16 11.02
C GLN A 894 1.21 7.31 10.23
N PRO A 895 1.20 7.26 8.89
CA PRO A 895 2.43 7.30 8.09
C PRO A 895 3.17 8.62 8.33
N ILE A 896 4.38 8.51 8.90
CA ILE A 896 5.30 9.64 8.99
C ILE A 896 5.58 10.12 7.56
N THR A 897 5.29 11.39 7.29
CA THR A 897 5.61 12.00 6.01
C THR A 897 7.13 12.00 5.86
N ILE A 898 7.66 11.15 4.97
CA ILE A 898 9.09 11.07 4.69
C ILE A 898 9.50 12.39 4.02
N ASN A 899 10.00 13.33 4.81
CA ASN A 899 10.64 14.53 4.29
C ASN A 899 11.88 14.09 3.49
N GLN A 900 11.81 14.27 2.17
CA GLN A 900 12.92 14.04 1.24
C GLN A 900 13.99 15.15 1.39
N SER A 901 14.62 15.21 2.55
CA SER A 901 15.69 16.15 2.86
C SER A 901 16.80 15.50 3.68
N LYS A 902 17.52 14.58 3.03
CA LYS A 902 18.95 14.32 3.26
C LYS A 902 19.53 13.62 2.03
#